data_AF-A0A2V7RQF5-F1
#
_entry.id   AF-A0A2V7RQF5-F1
#
_cell.length_a   1.000
_cell.length_b   1.000
_cell.length_c   1.000
_cell.angle_alpha   90.00
_cell.angle_beta   90.00
_cell.angle_gamma   90.00
#
_symmetry.space_group_name_H-M   'P 1'
#
loop_
_entity.id
_entity.type
_entity.pdbx_description
1 polymer ?
#
loop_
_entity_poly.entity_id
_entity_poly.type
_entity_poly.pdbx_seq_one_letter_code
_entity_poly.pdbx_strand_id
1 'polypeptide(L)'
;MIFAALPLLALLQTATAVEQAQARSPATGAIYHGRSNRIAVSAPRVDGRDGEIVVDGALDEPVWAGAAVLTGFSLYAPIDQRAAPDSTEVLVWYSSSAIYFGIRAFEPHGGGGGVHATLADRDRISGDDNVEIHLDTFHDQRRAFVFIVNPLGVQADGTKSEAGGFIPGSNVMPGQNDLSADFLWQSKGRVTAWGFEVEIRVPFKSLRYAARDVQDWGIQVQRNVQHSGYQETWTPARKASASFIAQEGTLVRMSDMRHGEVLELNPELTSTTAGAPRVLANGAPGDWRYERRDALGGNVKWGMTSNFVLNGTIKPDFSQVEADATQIANDLRFALFYPEKRPFFVEGSDQFNVPNTLVYTRQIVHPTAAAKITGKVGGTDLALLSAVDDPLVSRMPGSNPVATLLRVRRDFMGQSTVGALVSDREEGSAFNRLAGADLRVVFGRLYFAQFQAVASGTRLGDTTRTRSGPMWEAVLDRTGRSFGFHYNVIGIHPDFAAWNGFVPRTGFVEPGVANRFTIYGHPGSLLERYNVFVMTNALWRYDDFFSAKSLLEDKLSASNEFLLHGGWSLNLNPTLASFAFDPAQYAGLVTLAPPGAGGTQFIPFVPSSRITTFVVGARVNTPIFQTFDGNIGLTAGNDVDF
;
A
#
# COMPACT_ATOMS: atom_id res chain seq x y z
N MET A 1 27.64 -68.23 65.32
CA MET A 1 28.43 -67.12 65.90
C MET A 1 27.50 -65.92 65.98
N ILE A 2 26.83 -65.72 67.12
CA ILE A 2 27.18 -64.75 68.20
C ILE A 2 26.91 -63.30 67.71
N PHE A 3 26.03 -62.45 68.25
CA PHE A 3 25.21 -62.38 69.48
C PHE A 3 24.11 -61.28 69.29
N ALA A 4 22.95 -61.42 69.98
CA ALA A 4 22.11 -60.40 70.68
C ALA A 4 21.68 -59.07 69.96
N ALA A 5 20.52 -58.40 70.17
CA ALA A 5 19.41 -58.44 71.13
C ALA A 5 18.15 -57.72 70.56
N LEU A 6 16.97 -58.06 71.09
CA LEU A 6 15.62 -57.43 70.98
C LEU A 6 15.52 -56.06 71.73
N PRO A 7 14.36 -55.33 71.84
CA PRO A 7 13.19 -55.08 70.95
C PRO A 7 12.58 -53.62 71.01
N LEU A 8 11.48 -53.40 70.25
CA LEU A 8 10.18 -52.76 70.63
C LEU A 8 9.82 -51.27 70.31
N LEU A 9 8.54 -51.11 69.94
CA LEU A 9 7.63 -49.93 69.78
C LEU A 9 7.76 -49.08 68.49
N ALA A 10 6.81 -49.14 67.53
CA ALA A 10 5.39 -48.71 67.51
C ALA A 10 5.18 -47.19 67.51
N LEU A 11 4.73 -46.61 66.38
CA LEU A 11 3.49 -45.81 66.25
C LEU A 11 3.38 -45.16 64.85
N LEU A 12 2.15 -45.19 64.30
CA LEU A 12 1.69 -44.38 63.18
C LEU A 12 1.83 -42.87 63.50
N GLN A 13 2.33 -42.08 62.54
CA GLN A 13 1.98 -40.66 62.42
C GLN A 13 1.73 -40.31 60.94
N THR A 14 0.48 -40.00 60.66
CA THR A 14 0.01 -39.30 59.47
C THR A 14 0.56 -37.87 59.46
N ALA A 15 1.45 -37.55 58.53
CA ALA A 15 1.86 -36.18 58.27
C ALA A 15 1.00 -35.60 57.14
N THR A 16 0.08 -34.71 57.50
CA THR A 16 -0.58 -33.77 56.60
C THR A 16 0.47 -32.81 56.04
N ALA A 17 0.80 -32.95 54.76
CA ALA A 17 1.54 -31.92 54.03
C ALA A 17 0.56 -30.79 53.69
N VAL A 18 0.63 -29.69 54.43
CA VAL A 18 0.07 -28.41 53.99
C VAL A 18 1.01 -27.89 52.92
N GLU A 19 0.66 -28.13 51.66
CA GLU A 19 1.29 -27.49 50.52
C GLU A 19 0.94 -26.01 50.57
N GLN A 20 1.89 -25.19 51.04
CA GLN A 20 1.80 -23.74 50.88
C GLN A 20 1.86 -23.45 49.37
N ALA A 21 0.69 -23.35 48.77
CA ALA A 21 0.51 -22.68 47.50
C ALA A 21 0.99 -21.23 47.70
N GLN A 22 2.25 -20.98 47.38
CA GLN A 22 2.73 -19.63 47.10
C GLN A 22 1.89 -19.13 45.92
N ALA A 23 0.87 -18.33 46.24
CA ALA A 23 0.20 -17.49 45.28
C ALA A 23 1.30 -16.67 44.59
N ARG A 24 1.66 -17.05 43.37
CA ARG A 24 2.40 -16.17 42.47
C ARG A 24 1.54 -14.93 42.32
N SER A 25 1.97 -13.82 42.89
CA SER A 25 1.43 -12.51 42.51
C SER A 25 1.45 -12.45 40.99
N PRO A 26 0.35 -12.05 40.31
CA PRO A 26 0.37 -11.92 38.86
C PRO A 26 1.50 -10.97 38.49
N ALA A 27 2.48 -11.47 37.73
CA ALA A 27 3.61 -10.68 37.29
C ALA A 27 3.06 -9.52 36.47
N THR A 28 3.18 -8.29 36.98
CA THR A 28 2.76 -7.10 36.23
C THR A 28 3.63 -6.97 34.99
N GLY A 29 3.00 -6.82 33.84
CA GLY A 29 3.68 -6.64 32.55
C GLY A 29 4.71 -5.52 32.54
N ALA A 30 5.80 -5.70 31.80
CA ALA A 30 6.85 -4.69 31.67
C ALA A 30 6.35 -3.48 30.86
N ILE A 31 6.67 -2.26 31.32
CA ILE A 31 6.25 -1.01 30.67
C ILE A 31 7.36 -0.43 29.78
N TYR A 32 7.03 -0.19 28.52
CA TYR A 32 7.89 0.30 27.45
C TYR A 32 7.45 1.69 26.99
N HIS A 33 8.05 2.72 27.58
CA HIS A 33 7.72 4.11 27.31
C HIS A 33 8.48 4.67 26.10
N GLY A 34 7.77 4.91 24.99
CA GLY A 34 8.32 5.26 23.69
C GLY A 34 9.13 6.57 23.69
N ARG A 35 8.59 7.65 24.28
CA ARG A 35 9.31 8.93 24.42
C ARG A 35 10.53 8.88 25.34
N SER A 36 10.68 7.84 26.16
CA SER A 36 11.90 7.59 26.96
C SER A 36 12.86 6.64 26.25
N ASN A 37 12.63 6.37 24.96
CA ASN A 37 13.41 5.47 24.12
C ASN A 37 13.48 4.02 24.65
N ARG A 38 12.47 3.58 25.40
CA ARG A 38 12.31 2.17 25.80
C ARG A 38 11.53 1.42 24.73
N ILE A 39 12.12 1.31 23.54
CA ILE A 39 11.46 0.81 22.32
C ILE A 39 11.86 -0.63 21.94
N ALA A 40 12.70 -1.29 22.74
CA ALA A 40 13.02 -2.71 22.61
C ALA A 40 12.15 -3.51 23.58
N VAL A 41 11.09 -4.15 23.05
CA VAL A 41 9.99 -4.78 23.78
C VAL A 41 10.21 -6.29 23.83
N SER A 42 10.31 -6.84 25.03
CA SER A 42 10.32 -8.29 25.23
C SER A 42 8.89 -8.74 25.49
N ALA A 43 8.15 -9.05 24.42
CA ALA A 43 6.80 -9.59 24.54
C ALA A 43 6.85 -10.96 25.25
N PRO A 44 6.01 -11.21 26.27
CA PRO A 44 5.96 -12.51 26.92
C PRO A 44 5.35 -13.55 25.99
N ARG A 45 5.92 -14.76 26.03
CA ARG A 45 5.39 -15.94 25.36
C ARG A 45 4.51 -16.72 26.32
N VAL A 46 3.25 -16.95 25.96
CA VAL A 46 2.28 -17.69 26.78
C VAL A 46 1.56 -18.71 25.90
N ASP A 47 1.55 -19.97 26.33
CA ASP A 47 0.90 -21.09 25.62
C ASP A 47 -0.04 -21.87 26.53
N GLY A 48 -0.84 -22.73 25.90
CA GLY A 48 -1.80 -23.58 26.60
C GLY A 48 -2.92 -22.75 27.20
N ARG A 49 -3.49 -23.23 28.31
CA ARG A 49 -4.65 -22.61 28.96
C ARG A 49 -4.39 -21.20 29.46
N ASP A 50 -3.14 -20.89 29.82
CA ASP A 50 -2.76 -19.57 30.33
C ASP A 50 -2.78 -18.48 29.24
N GLY A 51 -2.82 -18.88 27.95
CA GLY A 51 -2.89 -18.00 26.79
C GLY A 51 -4.15 -18.20 25.95
N GLU A 52 -5.18 -18.86 26.49
CA GLU A 52 -6.49 -18.90 25.83
C GLU A 52 -7.21 -17.56 26.06
N ILE A 53 -7.61 -16.92 24.96
CA ILE A 53 -8.43 -15.70 24.98
C ILE A 53 -9.63 -15.88 24.07
N VAL A 54 -10.72 -15.19 24.37
CA VAL A 54 -11.87 -15.06 23.47
C VAL A 54 -11.86 -13.63 22.97
N VAL A 55 -11.62 -13.42 21.68
CA VAL A 55 -11.57 -12.07 21.09
C VAL A 55 -12.97 -11.45 21.11
N ASP A 56 -13.32 -10.81 22.22
CA ASP A 56 -14.64 -10.24 22.50
C ASP A 56 -14.58 -8.71 22.74
N GLY A 57 -13.37 -8.16 22.77
CA GLY A 57 -13.12 -6.73 22.92
C GLY A 57 -12.99 -6.29 24.38
N ALA A 58 -12.93 -7.22 25.34
CA ALA A 58 -12.67 -6.96 26.73
C ALA A 58 -11.30 -7.50 27.15
N LEU A 59 -10.40 -6.62 27.59
CA LEU A 59 -9.05 -6.98 28.05
C LEU A 59 -9.06 -7.50 29.51
N ASP A 60 -9.91 -8.49 29.81
CA ASP A 60 -10.14 -8.98 31.17
C ASP A 60 -9.51 -10.34 31.49
N GLU A 61 -9.03 -11.08 30.47
CA GLU A 61 -8.35 -12.34 30.72
C GLU A 61 -7.00 -12.16 31.45
N PRO A 62 -6.58 -13.14 32.27
CA PRO A 62 -5.37 -13.03 33.09
C PRO A 62 -4.08 -12.77 32.31
N VAL A 63 -4.00 -13.23 31.06
CA VAL A 63 -2.81 -13.05 30.21
C VAL A 63 -2.50 -11.58 29.94
N TRP A 64 -3.53 -10.72 29.85
CA TRP A 64 -3.37 -9.29 29.62
C TRP A 64 -2.64 -8.58 30.75
N ALA A 65 -2.78 -9.06 32.00
CA ALA A 65 -2.09 -8.47 33.15
C ALA A 65 -0.55 -8.67 33.09
N GLY A 66 -0.10 -9.73 32.41
CA GLY A 66 1.32 -10.04 32.22
C GLY A 66 1.91 -9.52 30.91
N ALA A 67 1.09 -8.99 29.99
CA ALA A 67 1.51 -8.54 28.66
C ALA A 67 2.47 -7.35 28.71
N ALA A 68 3.35 -7.20 27.71
CA ALA A 68 4.20 -6.02 27.60
C ALA A 68 3.34 -4.78 27.27
N VAL A 69 3.52 -3.67 27.99
CA VAL A 69 2.68 -2.47 27.83
C VAL A 69 3.49 -1.34 27.19
N LEU A 70 3.11 -0.97 25.97
CA LEU A 70 3.66 0.13 25.19
C LEU A 70 2.91 1.41 25.57
N THR A 71 3.64 2.41 26.07
CA THR A 71 3.08 3.69 26.55
C THR A 71 3.93 4.86 26.07
N GLY A 72 3.51 6.08 26.39
CA GLY A 72 4.33 7.28 26.15
C GLY A 72 4.39 7.67 24.68
N PHE A 73 3.23 7.67 24.02
CA PHE A 73 3.06 8.08 22.63
C PHE A 73 3.44 9.55 22.42
N SER A 74 3.77 9.87 21.18
CA SER A 74 4.11 11.21 20.74
C SER A 74 3.31 11.60 19.51
N LEU A 75 3.01 12.89 19.37
CA LEU A 75 2.46 13.41 18.12
C LEU A 75 3.46 13.13 16.99
N TYR A 76 2.93 12.69 15.85
CA TYR A 76 3.59 12.59 14.56
C TYR A 76 3.08 13.70 13.65
N ALA A 77 1.76 13.87 13.54
CA ALA A 77 1.11 15.00 12.88
C ALA A 77 0.16 15.71 13.86
N PRO A 78 0.07 17.05 13.84
CA PRO A 78 0.69 17.98 12.88
C PRO A 78 2.17 18.28 13.13
N ILE A 79 2.66 18.09 14.37
CA ILE A 79 4.02 18.43 14.80
C ILE A 79 4.61 17.26 15.58
N ASP A 80 5.69 16.69 15.05
CA ASP A 80 6.38 15.55 15.65
C ASP A 80 7.11 15.88 16.97
N GLN A 81 7.40 14.84 17.77
CA GLN A 81 8.18 14.86 19.03
C GLN A 81 7.48 15.48 20.25
N ARG A 82 6.27 16.02 20.10
CA ARG A 82 5.46 16.49 21.24
C ARG A 82 4.79 15.30 21.92
N ALA A 83 4.44 15.45 23.20
CA ALA A 83 3.60 14.45 23.86
C ALA A 83 2.27 14.33 23.12
N ALA A 84 1.80 13.10 22.94
CA ALA A 84 0.41 12.86 22.55
C ALA A 84 -0.51 13.48 23.63
N PRO A 85 -1.49 14.32 23.25
CA PRO A 85 -2.50 14.80 24.20
C PRO A 85 -3.37 13.67 24.71
N ASP A 86 -3.60 12.65 23.87
CA ASP A 86 -4.44 11.51 24.21
C ASP A 86 -3.55 10.34 24.66
N SER A 87 -3.87 9.76 25.81
CA SER A 87 -3.12 8.61 26.31
C SER A 87 -3.54 7.37 25.53
N THR A 88 -2.55 6.57 25.11
CA THR A 88 -2.77 5.28 24.46
C THR A 88 -1.85 4.24 25.09
N GLU A 89 -2.41 3.10 25.45
CA GLU A 89 -1.68 1.91 25.91
C GLU A 89 -1.92 0.77 24.91
N VAL A 90 -0.84 0.09 24.53
CA VAL A 90 -0.92 -1.13 23.74
C VAL A 90 -0.27 -2.26 24.49
N LEU A 91 -1.00 -3.35 24.69
CA LEU A 91 -0.54 -4.56 25.35
C LEU A 91 -0.15 -5.58 24.28
N VAL A 92 1.00 -6.22 24.44
CA VAL A 92 1.52 -7.20 23.47
C VAL A 92 2.01 -8.45 24.18
N TRP A 93 1.58 -9.60 23.68
CA TRP A 93 2.09 -10.92 24.03
C TRP A 93 1.93 -11.86 22.83
N TYR A 94 2.55 -13.03 22.87
CA TYR A 94 2.39 -14.00 21.79
C TYR A 94 2.34 -15.43 22.31
N SER A 95 1.71 -16.32 21.54
CA SER A 95 1.76 -17.77 21.74
C SER A 95 2.61 -18.41 20.64
N SER A 96 2.73 -19.74 20.64
CA SER A 96 3.30 -20.48 19.50
C SER A 96 2.54 -20.30 18.19
N SER A 97 1.28 -19.84 18.19
CA SER A 97 0.42 -19.82 17.00
C SER A 97 0.01 -18.43 16.51
N ALA A 98 0.08 -17.41 17.37
CA ALA A 98 -0.39 -16.06 17.07
C ALA A 98 0.29 -15.02 17.95
N ILE A 99 0.31 -13.78 17.48
CA ILE A 99 0.61 -12.59 18.28
C ILE A 99 -0.69 -11.84 18.59
N TYR A 100 -0.74 -11.22 19.76
CA TYR A 100 -1.94 -10.60 20.32
C TYR A 100 -1.66 -9.16 20.70
N PHE A 101 -2.63 -8.29 20.40
CA PHE A 101 -2.59 -6.88 20.76
C PHE A 101 -3.86 -6.50 21.50
N GLY A 102 -3.70 -5.84 22.64
CA GLY A 102 -4.77 -5.19 23.37
C GLY A 102 -4.57 -3.69 23.30
N ILE A 103 -5.61 -2.93 22.98
CA ILE A 103 -5.51 -1.48 22.83
C ILE A 103 -6.42 -0.84 23.87
N ARG A 104 -5.87 0.12 24.62
CA ARG A 104 -6.64 1.06 25.45
C ARG A 104 -6.34 2.47 24.97
N ALA A 105 -7.31 3.08 24.31
CA ALA A 105 -7.19 4.43 23.78
C ALA A 105 -8.10 5.36 24.58
N PHE A 106 -7.49 6.27 25.34
CA PHE A 106 -8.22 7.20 26.21
C PHE A 106 -8.66 8.43 25.40
N GLU A 107 -9.85 8.92 25.72
CA GLU A 107 -10.44 10.11 25.11
C GLU A 107 -10.81 11.15 26.18
N PRO A 108 -9.85 12.00 26.61
CA PRO A 108 -10.07 12.95 27.70
C PRO A 108 -11.00 14.11 27.33
N HIS A 109 -11.27 14.36 26.04
CA HIS A 109 -12.05 15.52 25.57
C HIS A 109 -13.56 15.28 25.51
N GLY A 110 -14.00 14.04 25.75
CA GLY A 110 -15.43 13.70 25.79
C GLY A 110 -15.76 12.33 26.38
N GLY A 111 -14.76 11.62 26.93
CA GLY A 111 -14.90 10.21 27.29
C GLY A 111 -15.33 9.38 26.07
N GLY A 112 -16.14 8.34 26.30
CA GLY A 112 -16.72 7.55 25.20
C GLY A 112 -17.57 8.35 24.21
N GLY A 113 -18.11 9.50 24.63
CA GLY A 113 -18.88 10.38 23.73
C GLY A 113 -17.99 11.17 22.75
N GLY A 114 -16.69 11.27 23.01
CA GLY A 114 -15.72 11.90 22.11
C GLY A 114 -15.15 10.97 21.05
N VAL A 115 -15.44 9.66 21.13
CA VAL A 115 -14.91 8.64 20.21
C VAL A 115 -15.73 8.63 18.92
N HIS A 116 -15.05 8.82 17.79
CA HIS A 116 -15.69 8.74 16.46
C HIS A 116 -15.60 7.30 15.95
N ALA A 117 -16.74 6.62 15.81
CA ALA A 117 -16.77 5.24 15.35
C ALA A 117 -18.04 4.92 14.57
N THR A 118 -17.89 4.19 13.46
CA THR A 118 -18.99 3.68 12.66
C THR A 118 -18.84 2.18 12.40
N LEU A 119 -19.94 1.50 12.10
CA LEU A 119 -19.89 0.12 11.61
C LEU A 119 -19.68 0.16 10.09
N ALA A 120 -18.46 0.52 9.68
CA ALA A 120 -18.07 0.61 8.27
C ALA A 120 -17.73 -0.76 7.66
N ASP A 121 -17.63 -0.79 6.33
CA ASP A 121 -17.04 -1.92 5.62
C ASP A 121 -15.54 -2.04 5.94
N ARG A 122 -14.96 -3.24 5.74
CA ARG A 122 -13.51 -3.46 5.81
C ARG A 122 -12.79 -2.46 4.90
N ASP A 123 -11.64 -1.95 5.35
CA ASP A 123 -10.81 -0.97 4.63
C ASP A 123 -11.46 0.42 4.43
N ARG A 124 -12.67 0.65 4.96
CA ARG A 124 -13.39 1.94 4.88
C ARG A 124 -13.55 2.63 6.23
N ILE A 125 -12.56 2.47 7.12
CA ILE A 125 -12.56 3.03 8.48
C ILE A 125 -11.78 4.34 8.64
N SER A 126 -11.33 4.97 7.54
CA SER A 126 -10.46 6.15 7.61
C SER A 126 -11.14 7.40 8.20
N GLY A 127 -12.47 7.45 8.20
CA GLY A 127 -13.27 8.53 8.80
C GLY A 127 -13.54 8.34 10.29
N ASP A 128 -13.15 7.20 10.88
CA ASP A 128 -13.31 6.89 12.29
C ASP A 128 -11.98 7.07 13.03
N ASP A 129 -12.04 7.21 14.36
CA ASP A 129 -10.85 6.97 15.18
C ASP A 129 -10.32 5.59 14.85
N ASN A 130 -9.01 5.44 14.75
CA ASN A 130 -8.43 4.14 14.47
C ASN A 130 -7.01 4.00 14.99
N VAL A 131 -6.62 2.75 15.23
CA VAL A 131 -5.27 2.37 15.63
C VAL A 131 -4.71 1.42 14.59
N GLU A 132 -3.52 1.75 14.13
CA GLU A 132 -2.76 1.07 13.09
C GLU A 132 -1.50 0.45 13.72
N ILE A 133 -1.33 -0.85 13.53
CA ILE A 133 -0.17 -1.62 13.99
C ILE A 133 0.66 -2.02 12.78
N HIS A 134 1.92 -1.59 12.77
CA HIS A 134 2.91 -1.98 11.78
C HIS A 134 3.80 -3.09 12.32
N LEU A 135 4.01 -4.14 11.54
CA LEU A 135 4.90 -5.25 11.86
C LEU A 135 5.89 -5.54 10.73
N ASP A 136 7.16 -5.17 10.91
CA ASP A 136 8.26 -5.62 10.06
C ASP A 136 8.80 -6.96 10.57
N THR A 137 8.24 -8.06 10.03
CA THR A 137 8.55 -9.43 10.44
C THR A 137 9.89 -9.96 9.94
N PHE A 138 10.59 -9.22 9.07
CA PHE A 138 11.94 -9.54 8.61
C PHE A 138 13.01 -8.65 9.26
N HIS A 139 12.58 -7.58 9.94
CA HIS A 139 13.42 -6.58 10.60
C HIS A 139 14.47 -5.99 9.65
N ASP A 140 14.05 -5.75 8.41
CA ASP A 140 14.88 -5.21 7.34
C ASP A 140 14.57 -3.73 7.03
N GLN A 141 13.57 -3.16 7.71
CA GLN A 141 13.10 -1.79 7.60
C GLN A 141 12.71 -1.43 6.16
N ARG A 142 12.05 -2.36 5.45
CA ARG A 142 11.55 -2.17 4.08
C ARG A 142 10.06 -2.22 3.97
N ARG A 143 9.47 -3.20 4.62
CA ARG A 143 8.04 -3.49 4.53
C ARG A 143 7.52 -3.90 5.88
N ALA A 144 6.30 -3.47 6.16
CA ALA A 144 5.58 -3.88 7.34
C ALA A 144 4.20 -4.36 6.91
N PHE A 145 3.70 -5.41 7.58
CA PHE A 145 2.27 -5.68 7.60
C PHE A 145 1.58 -4.55 8.37
N VAL A 146 0.40 -4.18 7.93
CA VAL A 146 -0.41 -3.14 8.53
C VAL A 146 -1.74 -3.74 8.96
N PHE A 147 -2.07 -3.60 10.25
CA PHE A 147 -3.35 -4.02 10.83
C PHE A 147 -4.01 -2.82 11.49
N ILE A 148 -5.16 -2.41 11.00
CA ILE A 148 -5.87 -1.22 11.43
C ILE A 148 -7.23 -1.63 11.99
N VAL A 149 -7.60 -1.06 13.13
CA VAL A 149 -8.90 -1.26 13.76
C VAL A 149 -9.53 0.07 14.13
N ASN A 150 -10.85 0.18 13.94
CA ASN A 150 -11.62 1.25 14.57
C ASN A 150 -12.11 0.82 15.99
N PRO A 151 -12.71 1.72 16.79
CA PRO A 151 -13.21 1.43 18.13
C PRO A 151 -14.23 0.28 18.23
N LEU A 152 -14.88 -0.10 17.13
CA LEU A 152 -15.84 -1.21 17.09
C LEU A 152 -15.18 -2.54 16.64
N GLY A 153 -13.88 -2.50 16.33
CA GLY A 153 -13.11 -3.64 15.86
C GLY A 153 -13.29 -3.96 14.37
N VAL A 154 -13.83 -3.04 13.57
CA VAL A 154 -13.86 -3.16 12.11
C VAL A 154 -12.42 -3.11 11.60
N GLN A 155 -12.10 -4.01 10.66
CA GLN A 155 -10.75 -4.27 10.17
C GLN A 155 -10.42 -3.40 8.96
N ALA A 156 -9.16 -2.97 8.87
CA ALA A 156 -8.51 -2.66 7.61
C ALA A 156 -7.06 -3.18 7.65
N ASP A 157 -6.51 -3.62 6.54
CA ASP A 157 -5.19 -4.24 6.55
C ASP A 157 -4.52 -4.26 5.18
N GLY A 158 -3.22 -4.50 5.21
CA GLY A 158 -2.42 -4.42 4.01
C GLY A 158 -0.93 -4.45 4.30
N THR A 159 -0.18 -3.82 3.42
CA THR A 159 1.28 -3.70 3.57
C THR A 159 1.72 -2.26 3.39
N LYS A 160 2.79 -1.87 4.08
CA LYS A 160 3.47 -0.59 3.87
C LYS A 160 4.84 -0.88 3.29
N SER A 161 5.23 -0.20 2.22
CA SER A 161 6.55 -0.32 1.62
C SER A 161 7.27 1.02 1.58
N GLU A 162 8.53 1.05 2.01
CA GLU A 162 9.42 2.21 1.90
C GLU A 162 9.87 2.46 0.45
N ALA A 163 9.89 1.39 -0.36
CA ALA A 163 10.13 1.45 -1.78
C ALA A 163 8.78 1.41 -2.50
N GLY A 164 8.34 2.55 -3.02
CA GLY A 164 7.12 2.69 -3.79
C GLY A 164 7.33 3.67 -4.94
N GLY A 165 6.87 3.28 -6.13
CA GLY A 165 6.77 4.16 -7.29
C GLY A 165 5.43 4.88 -7.32
N PHE A 166 5.34 5.98 -8.07
CA PHE A 166 4.04 6.59 -8.37
C PHE A 166 3.26 5.63 -9.27
N ILE A 167 2.19 5.01 -8.75
CA ILE A 167 1.25 4.24 -9.56
C ILE A 167 0.14 5.22 -9.99
N PRO A 168 -0.01 5.56 -11.28
CA PRO A 168 -1.09 6.43 -11.75
C PRO A 168 -2.45 5.85 -11.35
N GLY A 169 -3.28 6.63 -10.65
CA GLY A 169 -4.60 6.17 -10.20
C GLY A 169 -4.59 5.30 -8.93
N SER A 170 -3.43 5.05 -8.33
CA SER A 170 -3.32 4.53 -6.96
C SER A 170 -2.75 5.62 -6.06
N ASN A 171 -3.41 5.87 -4.94
CA ASN A 171 -3.00 6.89 -3.98
C ASN A 171 -1.71 6.52 -3.22
N VAL A 172 -1.13 5.34 -3.45
CA VAL A 172 -0.01 4.81 -2.66
C VAL A 172 1.32 5.44 -3.10
N MET A 173 1.67 6.56 -2.50
CA MET A 173 3.04 7.13 -2.54
C MET A 173 4.00 6.25 -1.71
N PRO A 174 5.34 6.27 -1.95
CA PRO A 174 6.28 5.62 -1.05
C PRO A 174 6.01 6.01 0.42
N GLY A 175 5.84 5.00 1.28
CA GLY A 175 5.45 5.18 2.68
C GLY A 175 3.93 5.25 2.95
N GLN A 176 3.06 5.03 1.95
CA GLN A 176 1.62 4.78 2.18
C GLN A 176 1.31 3.29 2.35
N ASN A 177 0.13 3.03 2.90
CA ASN A 177 -0.39 1.68 3.09
C ASN A 177 -1.09 1.24 1.80
N ASP A 178 -0.76 0.04 1.34
CA ASP A 178 -1.45 -0.69 0.29
C ASP A 178 -2.42 -1.66 0.95
N LEU A 179 -3.70 -1.28 1.00
CA LEU A 179 -4.81 -2.06 1.57
C LEU A 179 -5.46 -3.00 0.53
N SER A 180 -4.72 -3.41 -0.51
CA SER A 180 -5.27 -4.33 -1.52
C SER A 180 -5.36 -5.77 -1.03
N ALA A 181 -4.54 -6.15 -0.05
CA ALA A 181 -4.42 -7.51 0.45
C ALA A 181 -5.19 -7.71 1.76
N ASP A 182 -6.10 -8.68 1.77
CA ASP A 182 -6.86 -9.07 2.96
C ASP A 182 -6.21 -10.27 3.65
N PHE A 183 -5.73 -10.05 4.87
CA PHE A 183 -5.17 -11.08 5.73
C PHE A 183 -6.24 -11.72 6.63
N LEU A 184 -5.97 -12.94 7.08
CA LEU A 184 -6.84 -13.66 8.02
C LEU A 184 -6.44 -13.35 9.47
N TRP A 185 -7.22 -12.54 10.17
CA TRP A 185 -7.00 -12.17 11.56
C TRP A 185 -8.33 -11.82 12.26
N GLN A 186 -8.32 -11.73 13.59
CA GLN A 186 -9.52 -11.48 14.39
C GLN A 186 -9.38 -10.17 15.16
N SER A 187 -10.47 -9.43 15.26
CA SER A 187 -10.56 -8.22 16.08
C SER A 187 -11.95 -8.04 16.65
N LYS A 188 -12.01 -7.41 17.83
CA LYS A 188 -13.26 -6.97 18.43
C LYS A 188 -13.00 -5.74 19.29
N GLY A 189 -13.83 -4.72 19.15
CA GLY A 189 -13.70 -3.46 19.89
C GLY A 189 -14.99 -3.06 20.60
N ARG A 190 -14.84 -2.24 21.64
CA ARG A 190 -15.93 -1.61 22.36
C ARG A 190 -15.58 -0.19 22.77
N VAL A 191 -16.55 0.71 22.65
CA VAL A 191 -16.47 2.06 23.24
C VAL A 191 -16.76 1.95 24.74
N THR A 192 -15.93 2.57 25.56
CA THR A 192 -16.04 2.59 27.03
C THR A 192 -16.37 3.99 27.52
N ALA A 193 -16.63 4.17 28.82
CA ALA A 193 -16.90 5.50 29.36
C ALA A 193 -15.73 6.49 29.22
N TRP A 194 -14.50 6.00 29.07
CA TRP A 194 -13.26 6.80 29.06
C TRP A 194 -12.57 6.87 27.70
N GLY A 195 -13.10 6.18 26.68
CA GLY A 195 -12.46 6.04 25.37
C GLY A 195 -12.90 4.74 24.69
N PHE A 196 -11.97 3.89 24.28
CA PHE A 196 -12.29 2.58 23.72
C PHE A 196 -11.22 1.53 23.97
N GLU A 197 -11.63 0.26 23.88
CA GLU A 197 -10.77 -0.91 23.94
C GLU A 197 -10.93 -1.76 22.69
N VAL A 198 -9.82 -2.36 22.22
CA VAL A 198 -9.84 -3.32 21.11
C VAL A 198 -8.91 -4.49 21.41
N GLU A 199 -9.38 -5.68 21.09
CA GLU A 199 -8.59 -6.90 21.08
C GLU A 199 -8.30 -7.35 19.65
N ILE A 200 -7.06 -7.80 19.43
CA ILE A 200 -6.57 -8.24 18.13
C ILE A 200 -5.80 -9.54 18.30
N ARG A 201 -6.08 -10.51 17.43
CA ARG A 201 -5.31 -11.74 17.28
C ARG A 201 -4.85 -11.91 15.84
N VAL A 202 -3.54 -11.97 15.63
CA VAL A 202 -2.91 -12.21 14.32
C VAL A 202 -2.22 -13.57 14.30
N PRO A 203 -2.81 -14.59 13.65
CA PRO A 203 -2.17 -15.90 13.49
C PRO A 203 -0.87 -15.84 12.69
N PHE A 204 0.16 -16.56 13.12
CA PHE A 204 1.44 -16.60 12.40
C PHE A 204 1.34 -17.24 11.02
N LYS A 205 0.35 -18.10 10.79
CA LYS A 205 0.05 -18.65 9.45
C LYS A 205 -0.42 -17.59 8.43
N SER A 206 -0.87 -16.43 8.91
CA SER A 206 -1.29 -15.29 8.09
C SER A 206 -0.13 -14.36 7.76
N LEU A 207 1.03 -14.55 8.41
CA LEU A 207 2.20 -13.69 8.28
C LEU A 207 3.34 -14.44 7.59
N ARG A 208 4.03 -13.76 6.69
CA ARG A 208 5.34 -14.20 6.21
C ARG A 208 6.39 -13.63 7.15
N TYR A 209 7.39 -14.43 7.54
CA TYR A 209 8.45 -13.99 8.46
C TYR A 209 9.74 -14.79 8.28
N ALA A 210 10.83 -14.29 8.86
CA ALA A 210 12.15 -14.91 8.72
C ALA A 210 12.17 -16.35 9.27
N ALA A 211 12.72 -17.28 8.49
CA ALA A 211 12.94 -18.67 8.91
C ALA A 211 14.16 -18.75 9.86
N ARG A 212 14.00 -18.25 11.09
CA ARG A 212 15.01 -18.25 12.16
C ARG A 212 14.36 -18.64 13.48
N ASP A 213 15.09 -19.41 14.30
CA ASP A 213 14.60 -19.89 15.61
C ASP A 213 14.33 -18.74 16.59
N VAL A 214 15.23 -17.76 16.61
CA VAL A 214 15.09 -16.52 17.37
C VAL A 214 15.17 -15.36 16.39
N GLN A 215 14.19 -14.47 16.45
CA GLN A 215 14.12 -13.32 15.56
C GLN A 215 13.58 -12.09 16.29
N ASP A 216 13.98 -10.95 15.77
CA ASP A 216 13.47 -9.66 16.18
C ASP A 216 12.51 -9.18 15.09
N TRP A 217 11.39 -8.57 15.46
CA TRP A 217 10.44 -7.93 14.54
C TRP A 217 10.38 -6.43 14.80
N GLY A 218 10.25 -5.61 13.76
CA GLY A 218 9.92 -4.20 13.92
C GLY A 218 8.47 -4.02 14.35
N ILE A 219 8.21 -3.02 15.20
CA ILE A 219 6.86 -2.64 15.61
C ILE A 219 6.70 -1.13 15.72
N GLN A 220 5.63 -0.60 15.11
CA GLN A 220 5.13 0.75 15.37
C GLN A 220 3.63 0.69 15.58
N VAL A 221 3.13 1.58 16.43
CA VAL A 221 1.69 1.83 16.55
C VAL A 221 1.43 3.27 16.20
N GLN A 222 0.47 3.50 15.33
CA GLN A 222 -0.07 4.82 15.01
C GLN A 222 -1.53 4.89 15.46
N ARG A 223 -1.94 5.99 16.10
CA ARG A 223 -3.35 6.30 16.37
C ARG A 223 -3.74 7.52 15.54
N ASN A 224 -4.85 7.43 14.83
CA ASN A 224 -5.48 8.56 14.15
C ASN A 224 -6.69 9.00 15.00
N VAL A 225 -6.69 10.26 15.41
CA VAL A 225 -7.72 10.86 16.27
C VAL A 225 -8.53 11.84 15.42
N GLN A 226 -9.81 11.54 15.18
CA GLN A 226 -10.61 12.27 14.19
C GLN A 226 -11.01 13.67 14.66
N HIS A 227 -11.39 13.82 15.93
CA HIS A 227 -11.87 15.11 16.45
C HIS A 227 -10.82 16.23 16.34
N SER A 228 -9.52 15.89 16.44
CA SER A 228 -8.39 16.82 16.34
C SER A 228 -7.66 16.75 15.00
N GLY A 229 -7.85 15.66 14.24
CA GLY A 229 -7.06 15.33 13.05
C GLY A 229 -5.60 14.99 13.37
N TYR A 230 -5.30 14.62 14.62
CA TYR A 230 -3.94 14.32 15.07
C TYR A 230 -3.55 12.88 14.75
N GLN A 231 -2.26 12.69 14.49
CA GLN A 231 -1.65 11.38 14.37
C GLN A 231 -0.64 11.22 15.47
N GLU A 232 -0.75 10.14 16.22
CA GLU A 232 0.12 9.81 17.34
C GLU A 232 0.88 8.53 17.02
N THR A 233 2.12 8.42 17.48
CA THR A 233 2.98 7.24 17.27
C THR A 233 3.62 6.81 18.57
N TRP A 234 3.78 5.50 18.76
CA TRP A 234 4.38 4.96 19.98
C TRP A 234 5.87 5.30 20.05
N THR A 235 6.66 4.93 19.04
CA THR A 235 8.03 5.44 18.98
C THR A 235 7.98 6.93 18.62
N PRO A 236 8.97 7.74 19.05
CA PRO A 236 9.01 9.15 18.73
C PRO A 236 9.44 9.35 17.27
N ALA A 237 8.57 8.95 16.34
CA ALA A 237 8.80 9.06 14.92
C ALA A 237 8.89 10.54 14.51
N ARG A 238 9.72 10.79 13.52
CA ARG A 238 9.98 12.12 12.97
C ARG A 238 9.47 12.16 11.55
N LYS A 239 8.81 13.28 11.20
CA LYS A 239 8.49 13.60 9.81
C LYS A 239 9.73 13.90 8.99
N ALA A 240 10.81 14.31 9.66
CA ALA A 240 12.12 14.54 9.05
C ALA A 240 12.92 13.23 9.01
N SER A 241 12.48 12.28 8.20
CA SER A 241 13.13 11.00 7.97
C SER A 241 12.80 10.52 6.57
N ALA A 242 13.75 9.87 5.91
CA ALA A 242 13.52 9.23 4.61
C ALA A 242 12.68 7.94 4.70
N SER A 243 12.41 7.46 5.92
CA SER A 243 11.63 6.26 6.18
C SER A 243 10.87 6.32 7.50
N PHE A 244 9.65 5.82 7.49
CA PHE A 244 8.82 5.63 8.68
C PHE A 244 9.13 4.29 9.38
N ILE A 245 9.23 3.20 8.62
CA ILE A 245 9.50 1.83 9.10
C ILE A 245 10.87 1.75 9.80
N ALA A 246 11.90 2.47 9.34
CA ALA A 246 13.19 2.52 10.06
C ALA A 246 13.15 3.18 11.44
N GLN A 247 12.03 3.82 11.79
CA GLN A 247 11.82 4.44 13.09
C GLN A 247 10.98 3.56 14.03
N GLU A 248 10.65 2.34 13.61
CA GLU A 248 9.98 1.34 14.44
C GLU A 248 10.80 0.98 15.69
N GLY A 249 10.09 0.54 16.72
CA GLY A 249 10.70 -0.17 17.84
C GLY A 249 10.93 -1.62 17.46
N THR A 250 11.21 -2.46 18.44
CA THR A 250 11.60 -3.84 18.19
C THR A 250 10.94 -4.78 19.18
N LEU A 251 10.20 -5.77 18.71
CA LEU A 251 9.85 -6.96 19.47
C LEU A 251 11.08 -7.86 19.48
N VAL A 252 11.77 -7.94 20.62
CA VAL A 252 13.05 -8.63 20.72
C VAL A 252 12.90 -10.10 21.08
N ARG A 253 13.74 -10.95 20.50
CA ARG A 253 13.93 -12.36 20.86
C ARG A 253 12.65 -13.20 20.80
N MET A 254 11.79 -12.94 19.83
CA MET A 254 10.64 -13.80 19.55
C MET A 254 11.15 -15.17 19.11
N SER A 255 10.56 -16.24 19.66
CA SER A 255 11.03 -17.61 19.44
C SER A 255 9.90 -18.63 19.55
N ASP A 256 10.15 -19.84 19.06
CA ASP A 256 9.19 -20.96 19.11
C ASP A 256 7.82 -20.64 18.47
N MET A 257 7.85 -19.80 17.44
CA MET A 257 6.70 -19.46 16.60
C MET A 257 6.49 -20.56 15.57
N ARG A 258 5.23 -20.98 15.38
CA ARG A 258 4.86 -22.02 14.43
C ARG A 258 4.03 -21.40 13.32
N HIS A 259 4.60 -21.35 12.12
CA HIS A 259 3.87 -20.94 10.92
C HIS A 259 2.74 -21.93 10.60
N GLY A 260 2.97 -23.21 10.89
CA GLY A 260 2.11 -24.31 10.45
C GLY A 260 2.28 -24.62 8.96
N GLU A 261 1.76 -25.77 8.52
CA GLU A 261 1.66 -26.08 7.10
C GLU A 261 0.52 -25.27 6.48
N VAL A 262 0.85 -24.46 5.47
CA VAL A 262 -0.14 -23.68 4.72
C VAL A 262 -0.27 -24.31 3.35
N LEU A 263 -1.18 -25.28 3.24
CA LEU A 263 -1.66 -25.80 1.96
C LEU A 263 -3.16 -25.53 1.88
N GLU A 264 -3.53 -24.66 0.95
CA GLU A 264 -4.93 -24.32 0.66
C GLU A 264 -5.25 -24.78 -0.76
N LEU A 265 -6.35 -25.52 -0.89
CA LEU A 265 -6.85 -26.07 -2.15
C LEU A 265 -8.30 -25.64 -2.33
N ASN A 266 -8.54 -24.85 -3.37
CA ASN A 266 -9.85 -24.27 -3.67
C ASN A 266 -10.31 -24.79 -5.04
N PRO A 267 -10.92 -25.99 -5.13
CA PRO A 267 -11.46 -26.52 -6.37
C PRO A 267 -12.75 -25.79 -6.78
N GLU A 268 -12.94 -25.59 -8.08
CA GLU A 268 -14.07 -24.82 -8.63
C GLU A 268 -14.75 -25.60 -9.76
N LEU A 269 -16.09 -25.61 -9.76
CA LEU A 269 -16.91 -26.18 -10.82
C LEU A 269 -17.99 -25.17 -11.20
N THR A 270 -17.93 -24.66 -12.41
CA THR A 270 -18.90 -23.69 -12.94
C THR A 270 -19.62 -24.31 -14.13
N SER A 271 -20.96 -24.28 -14.11
CA SER A 271 -21.81 -24.75 -15.21
C SER A 271 -22.71 -23.60 -15.65
N THR A 272 -22.56 -23.17 -16.89
CA THR A 272 -23.39 -22.12 -17.50
C THR A 272 -24.29 -22.73 -18.57
N THR A 273 -25.52 -22.23 -18.69
CA THR A 273 -26.44 -22.62 -19.77
C THR A 273 -26.98 -21.35 -20.42
N ALA A 274 -26.57 -21.09 -21.67
CA ALA A 274 -27.01 -19.92 -22.43
C ALA A 274 -28.09 -20.35 -23.44
N GLY A 275 -29.25 -19.71 -23.37
CA GLY A 275 -30.34 -19.90 -24.33
C GLY A 275 -30.36 -18.76 -25.35
N ALA A 276 -30.41 -19.09 -26.65
CA ALA A 276 -30.69 -18.11 -27.69
C ALA A 276 -31.72 -18.65 -28.69
N PRO A 277 -32.70 -17.85 -29.14
CA PRO A 277 -33.60 -18.27 -30.20
C PRO A 277 -32.81 -18.45 -31.49
N ARG A 278 -33.03 -19.57 -32.18
CA ARG A 278 -32.42 -19.80 -33.48
C ARG A 278 -32.97 -18.78 -34.47
N VAL A 279 -32.10 -18.03 -35.17
CA VAL A 279 -32.55 -17.17 -36.26
C VAL A 279 -32.83 -18.04 -37.47
N LEU A 280 -34.09 -18.11 -37.89
CA LEU A 280 -34.51 -18.83 -39.09
C LEU A 280 -34.03 -18.08 -40.34
N ALA A 281 -33.96 -18.75 -41.50
CA ALA A 281 -33.46 -18.16 -42.74
C ALA A 281 -34.26 -16.93 -43.23
N ASN A 282 -35.49 -16.74 -42.72
CA ASN A 282 -36.35 -15.59 -42.97
C ASN A 282 -36.21 -14.47 -41.93
N GLY A 283 -35.24 -14.56 -41.00
CA GLY A 283 -35.03 -13.59 -39.92
C GLY A 283 -36.00 -13.72 -38.74
N ALA A 284 -36.96 -14.65 -38.77
CA ALA A 284 -37.87 -14.88 -37.66
C ALA A 284 -37.18 -15.66 -36.52
N PRO A 285 -37.50 -15.38 -35.24
CA PRO A 285 -37.03 -16.18 -34.13
C PRO A 285 -37.70 -17.57 -34.17
N GLY A 286 -36.88 -18.62 -34.21
CA GLY A 286 -37.28 -20.02 -34.12
C GLY A 286 -37.06 -20.60 -32.72
N ASP A 287 -36.95 -21.93 -32.62
CA ASP A 287 -36.79 -22.64 -31.36
C ASP A 287 -35.57 -22.18 -30.55
N TRP A 288 -35.70 -22.21 -29.23
CA TRP A 288 -34.62 -21.88 -28.29
C TRP A 288 -33.56 -22.98 -28.30
N ARG A 289 -32.32 -22.61 -28.61
CA ARG A 289 -31.15 -23.47 -28.46
C ARG A 289 -30.47 -23.15 -27.14
N TYR A 290 -30.29 -24.16 -26.30
CA TYR A 290 -29.55 -24.04 -25.06
C TYR A 290 -28.16 -24.66 -25.24
N GLU A 291 -27.13 -23.88 -24.96
CA GLU A 291 -25.74 -24.35 -24.92
C GLU A 291 -25.28 -24.42 -23.47
N ARG A 292 -24.91 -25.62 -23.01
CA ARG A 292 -24.27 -25.82 -21.71
C ARG A 292 -22.75 -25.76 -21.85
N ARG A 293 -22.09 -25.04 -20.95
CA ARG A 293 -20.64 -25.03 -20.80
C ARG A 293 -20.28 -25.31 -19.35
N ASP A 294 -19.58 -26.42 -19.16
CA ASP A 294 -19.05 -26.83 -17.87
C ASP A 294 -17.54 -26.52 -17.82
N ALA A 295 -17.09 -25.92 -16.73
CA ALA A 295 -15.71 -25.55 -16.49
C ALA A 295 -15.28 -26.08 -15.13
N LEU A 296 -14.19 -26.87 -15.11
CA LEU A 296 -13.49 -27.28 -13.91
C LEU A 296 -12.23 -26.45 -13.78
N GLY A 297 -12.04 -25.84 -12.62
CA GLY A 297 -10.90 -25.01 -12.28
C GLY A 297 -10.48 -25.20 -10.84
N GLY A 298 -9.54 -24.38 -10.41
CA GLY A 298 -9.19 -24.30 -9.00
C GLY A 298 -7.86 -23.61 -8.74
N ASN A 299 -7.63 -23.34 -7.47
CA ASN A 299 -6.47 -22.63 -6.97
C ASN A 299 -5.74 -23.46 -5.92
N VAL A 300 -4.41 -23.30 -5.89
CA VAL A 300 -3.55 -23.85 -4.84
C VAL A 300 -2.68 -22.75 -4.28
N LYS A 301 -2.58 -22.71 -2.96
CA LYS A 301 -1.59 -21.90 -2.24
C LYS A 301 -0.78 -22.82 -1.35
N TRP A 302 0.53 -22.78 -1.51
CA TRP A 302 1.48 -23.57 -0.74
C TRP A 302 2.54 -22.66 -0.14
N GLY A 303 2.44 -22.40 1.16
CA GLY A 303 3.50 -21.80 1.96
C GLY A 303 4.60 -22.84 2.21
N MET A 304 5.51 -22.96 1.25
CA MET A 304 6.63 -23.92 1.30
C MET A 304 7.47 -23.76 2.57
N THR A 305 7.64 -22.51 3.01
CA THR A 305 8.32 -22.10 4.24
C THR A 305 7.66 -20.80 4.75
N SER A 306 8.09 -20.28 5.91
CA SER A 306 7.59 -19.00 6.43
C SER A 306 7.93 -17.78 5.56
N ASN A 307 8.84 -17.94 4.60
CA ASN A 307 9.36 -16.88 3.74
C ASN A 307 9.20 -17.14 2.23
N PHE A 308 8.59 -18.25 1.80
CA PHE A 308 8.28 -18.56 0.40
C PHE A 308 6.86 -19.10 0.24
N VAL A 309 6.15 -18.54 -0.74
CA VAL A 309 4.80 -18.97 -1.12
C VAL A 309 4.73 -19.23 -2.62
N LEU A 310 4.21 -20.40 -2.97
CA LEU A 310 3.80 -20.76 -4.32
C LEU A 310 2.28 -20.66 -4.43
N ASN A 311 1.80 -19.93 -5.43
CA ASN A 311 0.40 -19.87 -5.81
C ASN A 311 0.26 -20.46 -7.22
N GLY A 312 -0.78 -21.25 -7.44
CA GLY A 312 -1.13 -21.81 -8.74
C GLY A 312 -2.61 -21.69 -8.99
N THR A 313 -3.00 -21.48 -10.24
CA THR A 313 -4.39 -21.44 -10.66
C THR A 313 -4.57 -22.07 -12.03
N ILE A 314 -5.69 -22.77 -12.23
CA ILE A 314 -6.14 -23.30 -13.51
C ILE A 314 -7.59 -22.88 -13.68
N LYS A 315 -7.89 -22.18 -14.77
CA LYS A 315 -9.23 -21.66 -15.10
C LYS A 315 -9.94 -21.04 -13.89
N PRO A 316 -9.34 -20.02 -13.25
CA PRO A 316 -9.94 -19.36 -12.09
C PRO A 316 -11.29 -18.74 -12.43
N ASP A 317 -12.25 -18.87 -11.53
CA ASP A 317 -13.51 -18.12 -11.58
C ASP A 317 -13.36 -16.75 -10.91
N PHE A 318 -13.38 -15.69 -11.71
CA PHE A 318 -13.35 -14.32 -11.22
C PHE A 318 -14.75 -13.71 -11.01
N SER A 319 -15.83 -14.47 -11.17
CA SER A 319 -17.19 -13.94 -10.94
C SER A 319 -17.46 -13.55 -9.48
N GLN A 320 -16.62 -14.04 -8.56
CA GLN A 320 -16.71 -13.78 -7.11
C GLN A 320 -15.88 -12.57 -6.67
N VAL A 321 -15.14 -11.95 -7.59
CA VAL A 321 -14.31 -10.77 -7.29
C VAL A 321 -15.18 -9.52 -7.38
N GLU A 322 -14.94 -8.56 -6.49
CA GLU A 322 -15.61 -7.26 -6.51
C GLU A 322 -15.51 -6.62 -7.90
N ALA A 323 -16.62 -6.07 -8.39
CA ALA A 323 -16.63 -5.34 -9.65
C ALA A 323 -15.79 -4.06 -9.54
N ASP A 324 -15.16 -3.68 -10.65
CA ASP A 324 -14.39 -2.44 -10.69
C ASP A 324 -15.30 -1.24 -10.41
N ALA A 325 -14.84 -0.34 -9.55
CA ALA A 325 -15.50 0.94 -9.36
C ALA A 325 -15.50 1.70 -10.70
N THR A 326 -16.66 2.22 -11.10
CA THR A 326 -16.79 3.02 -12.31
C THR A 326 -15.88 4.24 -12.21
N GLN A 327 -14.84 4.28 -13.04
CA GLN A 327 -14.03 5.48 -13.21
C GLN A 327 -14.63 6.35 -14.31
N ILE A 328 -14.99 7.58 -13.95
CA ILE A 328 -15.44 8.58 -14.92
C ILE A 328 -14.18 9.11 -15.61
N ALA A 329 -14.04 8.77 -16.89
CA ALA A 329 -12.95 9.29 -17.71
C ALA A 329 -13.20 10.77 -18.00
N ASN A 330 -12.58 11.65 -17.21
CA ASN A 330 -12.52 13.08 -17.57
C ASN A 330 -11.64 13.31 -18.81
N ASP A 331 -10.66 12.43 -19.06
CA ASP A 331 -9.79 12.47 -20.24
C ASP A 331 -9.78 11.11 -20.94
N LEU A 332 -10.43 11.03 -22.11
CA LEU A 332 -10.52 9.81 -22.92
C LEU A 332 -9.22 9.49 -23.69
N ARG A 333 -8.21 10.37 -23.66
CA ARG A 333 -6.95 10.18 -24.41
C ARG A 333 -6.05 9.12 -23.78
N PHE A 334 -6.23 8.83 -22.50
CA PHE A 334 -5.42 7.88 -21.76
C PHE A 334 -6.26 6.71 -21.27
N ALA A 335 -5.66 5.53 -21.26
CA ALA A 335 -6.28 4.35 -20.66
C ALA A 335 -6.51 4.60 -19.16
N LEU A 336 -7.58 4.03 -18.62
CA LEU A 336 -7.87 4.05 -17.18
C LEU A 336 -7.05 2.97 -16.47
N PHE A 337 -6.52 3.31 -15.29
CA PHE A 337 -5.83 2.36 -14.43
C PHE A 337 -6.83 1.76 -13.44
N TYR A 338 -6.87 0.43 -13.34
CA TYR A 338 -7.71 -0.28 -12.37
C TYR A 338 -6.85 -1.11 -11.41
N PRO A 339 -6.93 -0.87 -10.09
CA PRO A 339 -6.22 -1.69 -9.11
C PRO A 339 -6.54 -3.18 -9.27
N GLU A 340 -5.57 -4.06 -9.06
CA GLU A 340 -5.83 -5.50 -9.08
C GLU A 340 -6.66 -5.92 -7.86
N LYS A 341 -7.69 -6.75 -8.09
CA LYS A 341 -8.61 -7.24 -7.05
C LYS A 341 -8.72 -8.76 -7.02
N ARG A 342 -8.19 -9.44 -8.03
CA ARG A 342 -8.25 -10.91 -8.10
C ARG A 342 -7.26 -11.51 -7.11
N PRO A 343 -7.71 -12.34 -6.14
CA PRO A 343 -6.87 -12.80 -5.02
C PRO A 343 -5.54 -13.41 -5.45
N PHE A 344 -5.53 -14.22 -6.52
CA PHE A 344 -4.31 -14.82 -7.06
C PHE A 344 -3.23 -13.78 -7.39
N PHE A 345 -3.60 -12.62 -7.93
CA PHE A 345 -2.65 -11.60 -8.36
C PHE A 345 -2.27 -10.63 -7.25
N VAL A 346 -3.18 -10.33 -6.32
CA VAL A 346 -2.99 -9.40 -5.20
C VAL A 346 -1.90 -9.87 -4.24
N GLU A 347 -1.95 -11.12 -3.76
CA GLU A 347 -1.04 -11.55 -2.69
C GLU A 347 0.43 -11.57 -3.16
N GLY A 348 1.29 -10.76 -2.55
CA GLY A 348 2.71 -10.67 -2.94
C GLY A 348 2.97 -9.88 -4.23
N SER A 349 1.99 -9.10 -4.70
CA SER A 349 2.13 -8.17 -5.83
C SER A 349 3.24 -7.13 -5.56
N ASP A 350 3.37 -6.71 -4.30
CA ASP A 350 4.38 -5.77 -3.81
C ASP A 350 5.82 -6.18 -4.14
N GLN A 351 6.08 -7.49 -4.29
CA GLN A 351 7.39 -8.01 -4.67
C GLN A 351 7.77 -7.74 -6.13
N PHE A 352 6.79 -7.45 -6.98
CA PHE A 352 7.01 -7.06 -8.37
C PHE A 352 7.17 -5.55 -8.56
N ASN A 353 7.00 -4.76 -7.49
CA ASN A 353 7.06 -3.30 -7.57
C ASN A 353 8.44 -2.82 -8.04
N VAL A 354 8.40 -1.89 -8.98
CA VAL A 354 9.51 -1.09 -9.49
C VAL A 354 9.03 0.37 -9.59
N PRO A 355 9.92 1.37 -9.74
CA PRO A 355 9.54 2.79 -9.69
C PRO A 355 8.40 3.21 -10.65
N ASN A 356 8.33 2.61 -11.82
CA ASN A 356 7.26 2.82 -12.79
C ASN A 356 6.43 1.56 -12.99
N THR A 357 5.17 1.67 -13.41
CA THR A 357 4.24 0.53 -13.52
C THR A 357 4.58 -0.39 -14.70
N LEU A 358 5.65 -1.17 -14.57
CA LEU A 358 6.10 -2.14 -15.58
C LEU A 358 5.50 -3.54 -15.40
N VAL A 359 4.85 -3.76 -14.26
CA VAL A 359 4.06 -4.96 -13.95
C VAL A 359 2.64 -4.52 -13.60
N TYR A 360 1.68 -4.92 -14.43
CA TYR A 360 0.27 -4.64 -14.30
C TYR A 360 -0.52 -5.90 -14.67
N THR A 361 -0.89 -6.68 -13.66
CA THR A 361 -1.46 -8.04 -13.84
C THR A 361 -2.84 -8.03 -14.50
N ARG A 362 -3.53 -6.88 -14.56
CA ARG A 362 -4.74 -6.69 -15.36
C ARG A 362 -4.52 -6.89 -16.87
N GLN A 363 -3.26 -6.84 -17.35
CA GLN A 363 -2.91 -7.24 -18.72
C GLN A 363 -2.98 -8.77 -18.94
N ILE A 364 -3.08 -9.55 -17.88
CA ILE A 364 -3.41 -10.98 -17.92
C ILE A 364 -4.92 -11.04 -17.66
N VAL A 365 -5.70 -11.11 -18.73
CA VAL A 365 -7.13 -10.78 -18.71
C VAL A 365 -7.96 -11.98 -18.25
N HIS A 366 -7.82 -13.10 -18.94
CA HIS A 366 -8.53 -14.37 -18.74
C HIS A 366 -7.53 -15.54 -18.67
N PRO A 367 -6.69 -15.62 -17.61
CA PRO A 367 -5.71 -16.69 -17.47
C PRO A 367 -6.36 -18.08 -17.55
N THR A 368 -5.90 -18.92 -18.47
CA THR A 368 -6.23 -20.34 -18.52
C THR A 368 -5.46 -21.11 -17.45
N ALA A 369 -4.22 -20.71 -17.18
CA ALA A 369 -3.41 -21.20 -16.08
C ALA A 369 -2.36 -20.17 -15.69
N ALA A 370 -2.01 -20.09 -14.41
CA ALA A 370 -0.90 -19.25 -13.95
C ALA A 370 -0.23 -19.85 -12.71
N ALA A 371 1.05 -19.54 -12.56
CA ALA A 371 1.86 -19.90 -11.39
C ALA A 371 2.67 -18.69 -10.93
N LYS A 372 2.72 -18.48 -9.63
CA LYS A 372 3.44 -17.38 -8.99
C LYS A 372 4.24 -17.91 -7.81
N ILE A 373 5.52 -17.62 -7.76
CA ILE A 373 6.38 -17.88 -6.59
C ILE A 373 6.95 -16.56 -6.09
N THR A 374 6.84 -16.34 -4.78
CA THR A 374 7.24 -15.10 -4.11
C THR A 374 7.93 -15.46 -2.81
N GLY A 375 9.03 -14.77 -2.48
CA GLY A 375 9.71 -15.01 -1.23
C GLY A 375 10.96 -14.18 -1.00
N LYS A 376 11.51 -14.28 0.20
CA LYS A 376 12.70 -13.53 0.62
C LYS A 376 13.73 -14.45 1.26
N VAL A 377 14.97 -14.43 0.75
CA VAL A 377 16.09 -15.21 1.28
C VAL A 377 17.33 -14.34 1.45
N GLY A 378 17.85 -14.30 2.69
CA GLY A 378 19.12 -13.64 2.99
C GLY A 378 19.20 -12.16 2.62
N GLY A 379 18.08 -11.42 2.58
CA GLY A 379 18.01 -10.03 2.12
C GLY A 379 17.79 -9.85 0.61
N THR A 380 17.46 -10.93 -0.11
CA THR A 380 17.04 -10.90 -1.52
C THR A 380 15.57 -11.28 -1.63
N ASP A 381 14.76 -10.40 -2.18
CA ASP A 381 13.40 -10.69 -2.64
C ASP A 381 13.45 -11.33 -4.04
N LEU A 382 12.70 -12.42 -4.22
CA LEU A 382 12.55 -13.14 -5.47
C LEU A 382 11.07 -13.28 -5.79
N ALA A 383 10.66 -12.85 -6.98
CA ALA A 383 9.30 -13.00 -7.46
C ALA A 383 9.30 -13.44 -8.93
N LEU A 384 8.55 -14.50 -9.23
CA LEU A 384 8.35 -15.03 -10.57
C LEU A 384 6.86 -15.30 -10.77
N LEU A 385 6.29 -14.78 -11.85
CA LEU A 385 4.91 -15.03 -12.27
C LEU A 385 4.95 -15.46 -13.74
N SER A 386 4.30 -16.56 -14.07
CA SER A 386 4.06 -16.97 -15.45
C SER A 386 2.60 -17.34 -15.62
N ALA A 387 1.98 -16.85 -16.70
CA ALA A 387 0.57 -17.05 -16.99
C ALA A 387 0.35 -17.28 -18.48
N VAL A 388 -0.61 -18.15 -18.79
CA VAL A 388 -1.13 -18.39 -20.14
C VAL A 388 -2.55 -17.84 -20.18
N ASP A 389 -2.81 -16.91 -21.09
CA ASP A 389 -4.08 -16.23 -21.27
C ASP A 389 -4.96 -16.93 -22.32
N ASP A 390 -6.26 -16.64 -22.31
CA ASP A 390 -7.21 -17.15 -23.30
C ASP A 390 -6.88 -16.59 -24.71
N PRO A 391 -7.00 -17.39 -25.80
CA PRO A 391 -6.68 -16.90 -27.14
C PRO A 391 -7.62 -15.76 -27.61
N LEU A 392 -8.80 -15.59 -27.00
CA LEU A 392 -9.74 -14.51 -27.33
C LEU A 392 -9.20 -13.12 -27.00
N VAL A 393 -8.24 -13.01 -26.07
CA VAL A 393 -7.63 -11.74 -25.69
C VAL A 393 -6.29 -11.49 -26.38
N SER A 394 -5.87 -12.39 -27.28
CA SER A 394 -4.65 -12.21 -28.06
C SER A 394 -4.81 -11.14 -29.13
N ARG A 395 -3.76 -10.35 -29.29
CA ARG A 395 -3.54 -9.45 -30.44
C ARG A 395 -3.30 -10.23 -31.73
N MET A 396 -2.91 -11.50 -31.62
CA MET A 396 -2.68 -12.43 -32.72
C MET A 396 -3.71 -13.56 -32.65
N PRO A 397 -4.79 -13.50 -33.46
CA PRO A 397 -5.86 -14.48 -33.42
C PRO A 397 -5.35 -15.92 -33.49
N GLY A 398 -5.82 -16.77 -32.58
CA GLY A 398 -5.49 -18.20 -32.55
C GLY A 398 -4.22 -18.57 -31.78
N SER A 399 -3.56 -17.62 -31.11
CA SER A 399 -2.45 -17.90 -30.18
C SER A 399 -2.83 -17.60 -28.74
N ASN A 400 -2.37 -18.43 -27.79
CA ASN A 400 -2.49 -18.13 -26.37
C ASN A 400 -1.38 -17.15 -25.95
N PRO A 401 -1.70 -15.96 -25.43
CA PRO A 401 -0.70 -15.08 -24.86
C PRO A 401 0.00 -15.73 -23.67
N VAL A 402 1.32 -15.66 -23.63
CA VAL A 402 2.11 -16.10 -22.47
C VAL A 402 2.80 -14.89 -21.88
N ALA A 403 2.56 -14.61 -20.61
CA ALA A 403 3.21 -13.54 -19.86
C ALA A 403 4.13 -14.14 -18.80
N THR A 404 5.40 -13.74 -18.81
CA THR A 404 6.39 -14.15 -17.80
C THR A 404 7.09 -12.93 -17.20
N LEU A 405 7.09 -12.85 -15.88
CA LEU A 405 7.59 -11.73 -15.10
C LEU A 405 8.56 -12.26 -14.05
N LEU A 406 9.80 -11.75 -14.04
CA LEU A 406 10.82 -12.10 -13.06
C LEU A 406 11.36 -10.82 -12.42
N ARG A 407 11.34 -10.77 -11.10
CA ARG A 407 11.88 -9.68 -10.30
C ARG A 407 12.82 -10.23 -9.24
N VAL A 408 14.03 -9.66 -9.21
CA VAL A 408 15.02 -9.88 -8.16
C VAL A 408 15.36 -8.54 -7.55
N ARG A 409 15.29 -8.42 -6.22
CA ARG A 409 15.68 -7.21 -5.50
C ARG A 409 16.54 -7.58 -4.30
N ARG A 410 17.67 -6.89 -4.13
CA ARG A 410 18.62 -7.10 -3.05
C ARG A 410 18.71 -5.85 -2.17
N ASP A 411 18.62 -6.07 -0.87
CA ASP A 411 18.91 -5.03 0.13
C ASP A 411 20.42 -4.89 0.33
N PHE A 412 20.88 -3.65 0.44
CA PHE A 412 22.26 -3.32 0.80
C PHE A 412 22.34 -2.02 1.60
N MET A 413 23.42 -1.84 2.36
CA MET A 413 23.75 -0.59 3.07
C MET A 413 22.57 0.10 3.78
N GLY A 414 22.02 -0.52 4.82
CA GLY A 414 20.95 0.09 5.61
C GLY A 414 19.64 0.05 4.84
N GLN A 415 19.17 1.19 4.32
CA GLN A 415 17.87 1.32 3.63
C GLN A 415 17.90 1.30 2.10
N SER A 416 19.02 0.90 1.52
CA SER A 416 19.21 0.92 0.07
C SER A 416 18.81 -0.40 -0.58
N THR A 417 18.38 -0.34 -1.84
CA THR A 417 17.95 -1.49 -2.63
C THR A 417 18.48 -1.39 -4.06
N VAL A 418 18.81 -2.53 -4.63
CA VAL A 418 19.11 -2.67 -6.07
C VAL A 418 18.28 -3.82 -6.61
N GLY A 419 17.76 -3.68 -7.82
CA GLY A 419 16.93 -4.71 -8.41
C GLY A 419 17.05 -4.80 -9.92
N ALA A 420 16.61 -5.95 -10.44
CA ALA A 420 16.44 -6.22 -11.86
C ALA A 420 15.03 -6.75 -12.11
N LEU A 421 14.41 -6.33 -13.21
CA LEU A 421 13.12 -6.80 -13.69
C LEU A 421 13.28 -7.31 -15.13
N VAL A 422 12.70 -8.48 -15.41
CA VAL A 422 12.49 -8.99 -16.76
C VAL A 422 10.99 -9.22 -16.95
N SER A 423 10.45 -8.73 -18.06
CA SER A 423 9.09 -9.00 -18.48
C SER A 423 9.10 -9.47 -19.93
N ASP A 424 8.49 -10.61 -20.18
CA ASP A 424 8.31 -11.19 -21.50
C ASP A 424 6.82 -11.45 -21.73
N ARG A 425 6.33 -11.07 -22.92
CA ARG A 425 5.01 -11.42 -23.40
C ARG A 425 5.13 -11.92 -24.82
N GLU A 426 4.66 -13.13 -25.08
CA GLU A 426 4.65 -13.77 -26.40
C GLU A 426 3.22 -14.06 -26.84
N GLU A 427 2.91 -13.75 -28.10
CA GLU A 427 1.61 -13.95 -28.74
C GLU A 427 1.83 -14.39 -30.19
N GLY A 428 2.03 -15.70 -30.39
CA GLY A 428 2.36 -16.25 -31.71
C GLY A 428 3.71 -15.72 -32.22
N SER A 429 3.71 -14.97 -33.33
CA SER A 429 4.92 -14.31 -33.87
C SER A 429 5.23 -12.94 -33.25
N ALA A 430 4.28 -12.38 -32.47
CA ALA A 430 4.41 -11.10 -31.82
C ALA A 430 5.02 -11.26 -30.42
N PHE A 431 5.79 -10.27 -29.99
CA PHE A 431 6.30 -10.24 -28.61
C PHE A 431 6.56 -8.83 -28.11
N ASN A 432 6.60 -8.68 -26.79
CA ASN A 432 7.17 -7.55 -26.08
C ASN A 432 8.09 -8.07 -24.97
N ARG A 433 9.34 -7.65 -25.02
CA ARG A 433 10.38 -8.02 -24.07
C ARG A 433 10.94 -6.78 -23.44
N LEU A 434 11.06 -6.82 -22.12
CA LEU A 434 11.52 -5.71 -21.32
C LEU A 434 12.53 -6.23 -20.30
N ALA A 435 13.64 -5.51 -20.17
CA ALA A 435 14.62 -5.74 -19.14
C ALA A 435 14.99 -4.39 -18.53
N GLY A 436 15.03 -4.32 -17.20
CA GLY A 436 15.34 -3.09 -16.49
C GLY A 436 16.07 -3.35 -15.18
N ALA A 437 16.72 -2.31 -14.70
CA ALA A 437 17.35 -2.26 -13.40
C ALA A 437 16.94 -1.00 -12.66
N ASP A 438 16.91 -1.08 -11.34
CA ASP A 438 16.64 0.05 -10.46
C ASP A 438 17.55 0.03 -9.24
N LEU A 439 17.77 1.22 -8.70
CA LEU A 439 18.63 1.50 -7.57
C LEU A 439 17.93 2.55 -6.70
N ARG A 440 17.84 2.31 -5.41
CA ARG A 440 17.44 3.31 -4.40
C ARG A 440 18.52 3.35 -3.33
N VAL A 441 19.13 4.51 -3.13
CA VAL A 441 20.15 4.74 -2.11
C VAL A 441 19.62 5.72 -1.09
N VAL A 442 19.52 5.30 0.17
CA VAL A 442 19.16 6.18 1.29
C VAL A 442 20.44 6.60 2.01
N PHE A 443 20.63 7.90 2.19
CA PHE A 443 21.85 8.44 2.81
C PHE A 443 21.55 9.66 3.69
N GLY A 444 22.42 9.91 4.67
CA GLY A 444 22.25 11.02 5.61
C GLY A 444 20.93 10.98 6.41
N ARG A 445 20.23 9.84 6.45
CA ARG A 445 18.90 9.60 7.07
C ARG A 445 17.72 10.42 6.53
N LEU A 446 17.99 11.46 5.76
CA LEU A 446 17.00 12.42 5.25
C LEU A 446 16.89 12.40 3.73
N TYR A 447 17.86 11.80 3.04
CA TYR A 447 17.96 11.84 1.59
C TYR A 447 17.76 10.46 1.00
N PHE A 448 17.11 10.41 -0.15
CA PHE A 448 17.23 9.26 -1.03
C PHE A 448 17.48 9.69 -2.48
N ALA A 449 18.25 8.89 -3.19
CA ALA A 449 18.39 8.97 -4.63
C ALA A 449 17.85 7.67 -5.23
N GLN A 450 17.08 7.78 -6.31
CA GLN A 450 16.51 6.64 -7.01
C GLN A 450 16.79 6.76 -8.50
N PHE A 451 17.11 5.64 -9.12
CA PHE A 451 17.36 5.55 -10.56
C PHE A 451 16.67 4.32 -11.10
N GLN A 452 16.06 4.45 -12.27
CA GLN A 452 15.52 3.33 -13.05
C GLN A 452 15.98 3.46 -14.49
N ALA A 453 16.39 2.35 -15.09
CA ALA A 453 16.70 2.27 -16.51
C ALA A 453 16.12 0.97 -17.09
N VAL A 454 15.45 1.08 -18.22
CA VAL A 454 14.68 -0.01 -18.82
C VAL A 454 14.84 0.05 -20.32
N ALA A 455 15.00 -1.10 -20.96
CA ALA A 455 14.94 -1.24 -22.41
C ALA A 455 13.78 -2.16 -22.78
N SER A 456 13.02 -1.78 -23.81
CA SER A 456 12.00 -2.64 -24.41
C SER A 456 12.34 -2.99 -25.85
N GLY A 457 11.95 -4.19 -26.27
CA GLY A 457 11.96 -4.64 -27.66
C GLY A 457 10.62 -5.25 -28.00
N THR A 458 9.96 -4.72 -29.05
CA THR A 458 8.61 -5.10 -29.43
C THR A 458 8.57 -5.49 -30.90
N ARG A 459 7.96 -6.62 -31.20
CA ARG A 459 7.63 -7.04 -32.56
C ARG A 459 6.14 -7.23 -32.68
N LEU A 460 5.55 -6.55 -33.66
CA LEU A 460 4.18 -6.78 -34.08
C LEU A 460 4.18 -7.94 -35.09
N GLY A 461 3.24 -8.88 -34.95
CA GLY A 461 3.26 -10.16 -35.68
C GLY A 461 3.10 -10.07 -37.19
N ASP A 462 2.77 -8.88 -37.70
CA ASP A 462 2.66 -8.50 -39.11
C ASP A 462 4.00 -8.02 -39.72
N THR A 463 5.04 -7.84 -38.89
CA THR A 463 6.35 -7.36 -39.35
C THR A 463 7.51 -8.21 -38.83
N THR A 464 8.63 -8.19 -39.55
CA THR A 464 9.90 -8.75 -39.06
C THR A 464 10.71 -7.73 -38.25
N ARG A 465 10.32 -6.45 -38.26
CA ARG A 465 11.04 -5.36 -37.61
C ARG A 465 10.72 -5.31 -36.12
N THR A 466 11.77 -5.37 -35.30
CA THR A 466 11.65 -5.10 -33.86
C THR A 466 11.86 -3.61 -33.62
N ARG A 467 10.92 -2.97 -32.92
CA ARG A 467 11.06 -1.60 -32.41
C ARG A 467 11.60 -1.64 -30.99
N SER A 468 12.52 -0.74 -30.66
CA SER A 468 13.13 -0.70 -29.34
C SER A 468 13.25 0.73 -28.86
N GLY A 469 13.00 0.94 -27.57
CA GLY A 469 13.14 2.22 -26.93
C GLY A 469 13.57 2.06 -25.48
N PRO A 470 14.34 3.01 -24.93
CA PRO A 470 14.60 3.07 -23.50
C PRO A 470 13.49 3.81 -22.74
N MET A 471 13.44 3.54 -21.45
CA MET A 471 12.78 4.35 -20.44
C MET A 471 13.76 4.55 -19.29
N TRP A 472 13.80 5.74 -18.72
CA TRP A 472 14.66 6.04 -17.59
C TRP A 472 14.01 7.04 -16.65
N GLU A 473 14.38 6.97 -15.38
CA GLU A 473 13.96 7.90 -14.34
C GLU A 473 15.12 8.14 -13.38
N ALA A 474 15.25 9.39 -12.94
CA ALA A 474 16.11 9.77 -11.82
C ALA A 474 15.31 10.62 -10.83
N VAL A 475 15.45 10.32 -9.54
CA VAL A 475 14.83 11.05 -8.44
C VAL A 475 15.88 11.37 -7.39
N LEU A 476 15.86 12.59 -6.87
CA LEU A 476 16.57 12.99 -5.67
C LEU A 476 15.58 13.65 -4.71
N ASP A 477 15.51 13.13 -3.50
CA ASP A 477 14.60 13.61 -2.48
C ASP A 477 15.34 13.93 -1.20
N ARG A 478 14.81 14.92 -0.48
CA ARG A 478 15.17 15.23 0.88
C ARG A 478 13.91 15.47 1.71
N THR A 479 13.71 14.63 2.72
CA THR A 479 12.60 14.75 3.67
C THR A 479 13.10 15.35 5.00
N GLY A 480 13.16 16.68 5.07
CA GLY A 480 13.57 17.42 6.29
C GLY A 480 12.43 18.12 7.02
N ARG A 481 12.63 18.51 8.29
CA ARG A 481 11.58 19.08 9.15
C ARG A 481 10.97 20.37 8.60
N SER A 482 11.81 21.38 8.34
CA SER A 482 11.36 22.71 7.90
C SER A 482 11.58 22.97 6.42
N PHE A 483 12.39 22.13 5.77
CA PHE A 483 12.65 22.19 4.34
C PHE A 483 12.72 20.77 3.81
N GLY A 484 12.15 20.53 2.65
CA GLY A 484 12.30 19.30 1.89
C GLY A 484 12.24 19.59 0.40
N PHE A 485 12.70 18.66 -0.41
CA PHE A 485 12.59 18.78 -1.85
C PHE A 485 12.42 17.41 -2.49
N HIS A 486 11.82 17.40 -3.68
CA HIS A 486 11.68 16.24 -4.53
C HIS A 486 11.96 16.68 -5.96
N TYR A 487 13.06 16.21 -6.53
CA TYR A 487 13.46 16.50 -7.90
C TYR A 487 13.42 15.21 -8.68
N ASN A 488 12.67 15.17 -9.77
CA ASN A 488 12.55 13.99 -10.61
C ASN A 488 12.73 14.37 -12.08
N VAL A 489 13.15 13.39 -12.88
CA VAL A 489 13.10 13.48 -14.34
C VAL A 489 12.84 12.09 -14.88
N ILE A 490 11.84 11.98 -15.74
CA ILE A 490 11.46 10.75 -16.42
C ILE A 490 11.54 10.97 -17.93
N GLY A 491 12.08 9.98 -18.65
CA GLY A 491 12.12 9.97 -20.10
C GLY A 491 11.61 8.64 -20.63
N ILE A 492 10.62 8.70 -21.52
CA ILE A 492 10.04 7.51 -22.16
C ILE A 492 10.15 7.67 -23.67
N HIS A 493 10.98 6.84 -24.31
CA HIS A 493 11.20 6.90 -25.75
C HIS A 493 9.92 6.60 -26.54
N PRO A 494 9.68 7.20 -27.74
CA PRO A 494 8.48 6.95 -28.53
C PRO A 494 8.21 5.46 -28.84
N ASP A 495 9.26 4.70 -29.13
CA ASP A 495 9.20 3.25 -29.41
C ASP A 495 9.20 2.34 -28.16
N PHE A 496 9.21 2.92 -26.95
CA PHE A 496 9.11 2.15 -25.72
C PHE A 496 7.71 1.50 -25.61
N ALA A 497 7.64 0.26 -25.14
CA ALA A 497 6.37 -0.41 -24.88
C ALA A 497 6.52 -1.44 -23.74
N ALA A 498 5.47 -1.57 -22.92
CA ALA A 498 5.41 -2.54 -21.82
C ALA A 498 4.03 -3.24 -21.82
N TRP A 499 3.91 -4.38 -22.51
CA TRP A 499 2.62 -5.07 -22.68
C TRP A 499 2.10 -5.74 -21.42
N ASN A 500 2.98 -6.08 -20.48
CA ASN A 500 2.60 -6.55 -19.15
C ASN A 500 2.61 -5.41 -18.10
N GLY A 501 2.77 -4.15 -18.53
CA GLY A 501 2.79 -2.96 -17.68
C GLY A 501 1.63 -2.01 -17.97
N PHE A 502 1.75 -0.79 -17.45
CA PHE A 502 0.82 0.31 -17.68
C PHE A 502 1.59 1.60 -17.92
N VAL A 503 1.82 1.90 -19.21
CA VAL A 503 2.51 3.13 -19.65
C VAL A 503 1.59 3.83 -20.65
N PRO A 504 0.79 4.82 -20.19
CA PRO A 504 -0.28 5.42 -21.00
C PRO A 504 0.24 6.39 -22.06
N ARG A 505 1.47 6.90 -21.90
CA ARG A 505 2.08 7.89 -22.80
C ARG A 505 3.56 7.56 -23.01
N THR A 506 4.04 7.78 -24.23
CA THR A 506 5.46 7.70 -24.60
C THR A 506 5.88 8.94 -25.38
N GLY A 507 7.17 9.07 -25.68
CA GLY A 507 7.71 10.14 -26.54
C GLY A 507 7.92 11.47 -25.84
N PHE A 508 8.17 11.46 -24.53
CA PHE A 508 8.38 12.68 -23.76
C PHE A 508 9.52 12.57 -22.74
N VAL A 509 10.01 13.73 -22.31
CA VAL A 509 10.83 13.88 -21.10
C VAL A 509 10.14 14.91 -20.20
N GLU A 510 9.99 14.58 -18.93
CA GLU A 510 9.31 15.41 -17.94
C GLU A 510 10.13 15.54 -16.65
N PRO A 511 10.91 16.63 -16.48
CA PRO A 511 11.44 17.00 -15.19
C PRO A 511 10.38 17.66 -14.31
N GLY A 512 10.41 17.31 -13.03
CA GLY A 512 9.64 17.90 -11.96
C GLY A 512 10.56 18.39 -10.83
N VAL A 513 10.23 19.54 -10.27
CA VAL A 513 10.92 20.13 -9.13
C VAL A 513 9.87 20.56 -8.12
N ALA A 514 9.88 19.95 -6.94
CA ALA A 514 9.05 20.33 -5.83
C ALA A 514 9.93 20.72 -4.63
N ASN A 515 9.65 21.87 -4.04
CA ASN A 515 10.28 22.34 -2.81
C ASN A 515 9.21 22.56 -1.75
N ARG A 516 9.41 21.98 -0.57
CA ARG A 516 8.52 22.16 0.59
C ARG A 516 9.22 23.00 1.63
N PHE A 517 8.55 24.04 2.11
CA PHE A 517 8.95 24.79 3.29
C PHE A 517 7.88 24.67 4.36
N THR A 518 8.28 24.37 5.60
CA THR A 518 7.36 24.17 6.71
C THR A 518 7.79 25.00 7.92
N ILE A 519 6.89 25.86 8.37
CA ILE A 519 7.02 26.68 9.58
C ILE A 519 6.08 26.11 10.63
N TYR A 520 6.58 25.96 11.86
CA TYR A 520 5.82 25.44 12.98
C TYR A 520 5.58 26.54 14.01
N GLY A 521 4.33 26.63 14.47
CA GLY A 521 3.96 27.51 15.58
C GLY A 521 4.52 27.03 16.92
N HIS A 522 4.72 27.99 17.83
CA HIS A 522 5.02 27.68 19.23
C HIS A 522 3.81 27.00 19.90
N PRO A 523 4.01 26.22 20.97
CA PRO A 523 2.88 25.61 21.69
C PRO A 523 1.82 26.66 22.08
N GLY A 524 0.56 26.42 21.72
CA GLY A 524 -0.57 27.31 22.00
C GLY A 524 -0.77 28.48 21.03
N SER A 525 0.04 28.62 19.96
CA SER A 525 -0.19 29.67 18.96
C SER A 525 -1.37 29.36 18.04
N LEU A 526 -2.05 30.41 17.56
CA LEU A 526 -3.15 30.29 16.59
C LEU A 526 -2.74 29.56 15.30
N LEU A 527 -1.54 29.83 14.76
CA LEU A 527 -1.00 29.09 13.63
C LEU A 527 -0.20 27.92 14.18
N GLU A 528 -0.60 26.68 13.89
CA GLU A 528 0.15 25.49 14.29
C GLU A 528 1.20 25.12 13.25
N ARG A 529 0.84 25.20 11.97
CA ARG A 529 1.71 24.86 10.85
C ARG A 529 1.38 25.72 9.63
N TYR A 530 2.41 26.26 9.00
CA TYR A 530 2.33 26.76 7.63
C TYR A 530 3.24 25.91 6.74
N ASN A 531 2.68 25.38 5.67
CA ASN A 531 3.38 24.54 4.72
C ASN A 531 3.23 25.16 3.32
N VAL A 532 4.32 25.33 2.59
CA VAL A 532 4.27 25.78 1.20
C VAL A 532 5.04 24.83 0.30
N PHE A 533 4.37 24.29 -0.70
CA PHE A 533 4.96 23.50 -1.78
C PHE A 533 5.07 24.37 -3.02
N VAL A 534 6.30 24.66 -3.46
CA VAL A 534 6.56 25.30 -4.76
C VAL A 534 6.93 24.20 -5.73
N MET A 535 6.09 23.99 -6.73
CA MET A 535 6.22 22.91 -7.70
C MET A 535 6.36 23.47 -9.11
N THR A 536 7.25 22.88 -9.89
CA THR A 536 7.31 23.10 -11.33
C THR A 536 7.48 21.79 -12.08
N ASN A 537 6.75 21.66 -13.17
CA ASN A 537 6.84 20.56 -14.10
C ASN A 537 7.02 21.15 -15.48
N ALA A 538 7.83 20.52 -16.31
CA ALA A 538 7.97 20.88 -17.70
C ALA A 538 8.00 19.63 -18.56
N LEU A 539 7.44 19.70 -19.76
CA LEU A 539 7.26 18.58 -20.66
C LEU A 539 7.93 18.90 -22.00
N TRP A 540 8.80 18.02 -22.46
CA TRP A 540 9.40 18.07 -23.79
C TRP A 540 8.96 16.86 -24.62
N ARG A 541 8.98 17.00 -25.95
CA ARG A 541 9.14 15.82 -26.82
C ARG A 541 10.48 15.18 -26.52
N TYR A 542 10.53 13.86 -26.57
CA TYR A 542 11.73 13.10 -26.17
C TYR A 542 13.01 13.60 -26.86
N ASP A 543 12.99 13.75 -28.18
CA ASP A 543 14.16 14.19 -28.97
C ASP A 543 14.50 15.68 -28.80
N ASP A 544 13.49 16.50 -28.46
CA ASP A 544 13.64 17.95 -28.31
C ASP A 544 14.34 18.32 -27.01
N PHE A 545 14.21 17.48 -25.96
CA PHE A 545 14.90 17.64 -24.68
C PHE A 545 16.43 17.63 -24.85
N PHE A 546 16.96 16.62 -25.55
CA PHE A 546 18.41 16.48 -25.75
C PHE A 546 18.99 17.50 -26.74
N SER A 547 18.14 18.09 -27.59
CA SER A 547 18.53 19.14 -28.52
C SER A 547 18.25 20.56 -28.00
N ALA A 548 17.83 20.69 -26.73
CA ALA A 548 17.51 21.96 -26.06
C ALA A 548 16.54 22.85 -26.84
N LYS A 549 15.58 22.23 -27.54
CA LYS A 549 14.49 22.93 -28.21
C LYS A 549 13.39 23.34 -27.22
N SER A 550 12.40 24.08 -27.70
CA SER A 550 11.29 24.58 -26.89
C SER A 550 10.52 23.43 -26.22
N LEU A 551 10.25 23.59 -24.92
CA LEU A 551 9.32 22.74 -24.17
C LEU A 551 7.90 22.80 -24.75
N LEU A 552 7.12 21.74 -24.60
CA LEU A 552 5.69 21.72 -24.95
C LEU A 552 4.88 22.41 -23.86
N GLU A 553 5.03 21.98 -22.61
CA GLU A 553 4.20 22.44 -21.50
C GLU A 553 5.10 22.80 -20.31
N ASP A 554 4.74 23.84 -19.57
CA ASP A 554 5.34 24.16 -18.27
C ASP A 554 4.28 24.61 -17.29
N LYS A 555 4.51 24.27 -16.02
CA LYS A 555 3.63 24.63 -14.92
C LYS A 555 4.48 25.08 -13.75
N LEU A 556 4.05 26.14 -13.09
CA LEU A 556 4.54 26.62 -11.81
C LEU A 556 3.34 26.78 -10.88
N SER A 557 3.34 26.08 -9.75
CA SER A 557 2.30 26.20 -8.74
C SER A 557 2.91 26.39 -7.35
N ALA A 558 2.17 27.07 -6.49
CA ALA A 558 2.48 27.13 -5.07
C ALA A 558 1.26 26.68 -4.27
N SER A 559 1.36 25.58 -3.52
CA SER A 559 0.32 25.14 -2.60
C SER A 559 0.64 25.62 -1.20
N ASN A 560 -0.15 26.54 -0.67
CA ASN A 560 0.06 27.18 0.63
C ASN A 560 -1.01 26.67 1.60
N GLU A 561 -0.60 25.87 2.58
CA GLU A 561 -1.48 25.24 3.57
C GLU A 561 -1.22 25.84 4.96
N PHE A 562 -2.24 26.48 5.53
CA PHE A 562 -2.23 26.98 6.89
C PHE A 562 -3.10 26.08 7.74
N LEU A 563 -2.52 25.47 8.77
CA LEU A 563 -3.24 24.75 9.82
C LEU A 563 -3.28 25.62 11.07
N LEU A 564 -4.48 25.99 11.48
CA LEU A 564 -4.72 26.79 12.67
C LEU A 564 -5.11 25.89 13.84
N HIS A 565 -4.93 26.41 15.04
CA HIS A 565 -5.28 25.74 16.28
C HIS A 565 -6.76 25.35 16.28
N GLY A 566 -7.04 24.13 16.75
CA GLY A 566 -8.38 23.57 16.81
C GLY A 566 -8.88 22.98 15.49
N GLY A 567 -8.02 22.77 14.49
CA GLY A 567 -8.34 21.97 13.28
C GLY A 567 -8.78 22.77 12.05
N TRP A 568 -8.86 24.10 12.13
CA TRP A 568 -9.18 24.94 10.98
C TRP A 568 -8.04 24.95 9.96
N SER A 569 -8.37 24.91 8.66
CA SER A 569 -7.35 25.02 7.60
C SER A 569 -7.72 26.01 6.50
N LEU A 570 -6.71 26.72 6.00
CA LEU A 570 -6.79 27.60 4.83
C LEU A 570 -5.78 27.13 3.80
N ASN A 571 -6.22 26.99 2.55
CA ASN A 571 -5.40 26.58 1.42
C ASN A 571 -5.44 27.66 0.33
N LEU A 572 -4.28 28.10 -0.16
CA LEU A 572 -4.16 29.04 -1.28
C LEU A 572 -3.24 28.44 -2.36
N ASN A 573 -3.75 28.30 -3.58
CA ASN A 573 -3.10 27.52 -4.64
C ASN A 573 -3.01 28.32 -5.96
N PRO A 574 -2.16 29.36 -6.07
CA PRO A 574 -1.84 29.97 -7.36
C PRO A 574 -1.10 28.99 -8.27
N THR A 575 -1.49 28.98 -9.54
CA THR A 575 -0.93 28.18 -10.62
C THR A 575 -0.79 29.03 -11.87
N LEU A 576 0.41 29.04 -12.44
CA LEU A 576 0.73 29.58 -13.76
C LEU A 576 1.13 28.40 -14.65
N ALA A 577 0.53 28.26 -15.83
CA ALA A 577 0.92 27.22 -16.77
C ALA A 577 0.98 27.77 -18.19
N SER A 578 1.77 27.15 -19.05
CA SER A 578 1.72 27.41 -20.48
C SER A 578 1.81 26.13 -21.31
N PHE A 579 1.12 26.15 -22.44
CA PHE A 579 0.91 24.98 -23.29
C PHE A 579 1.20 25.34 -24.74
N ALA A 580 2.03 24.55 -25.40
CA ALA A 580 2.24 24.58 -26.84
C ALA A 580 1.83 23.22 -27.43
N PHE A 581 1.02 23.28 -28.47
CA PHE A 581 0.58 22.10 -29.21
C PHE A 581 1.63 21.70 -30.24
N ASP A 582 1.89 20.40 -30.37
CA ASP A 582 2.75 19.86 -31.43
C ASP A 582 1.99 19.85 -32.76
N PRO A 583 2.32 20.70 -33.76
CA PRO A 583 1.58 20.76 -35.01
C PRO A 583 1.52 19.41 -35.75
N ALA A 584 2.50 18.53 -35.55
CA ALA A 584 2.51 17.21 -36.16
C ALA A 584 1.37 16.31 -35.66
N GLN A 585 0.92 16.48 -34.40
CA GLN A 585 -0.22 15.72 -33.86
C GLN A 585 -1.56 16.17 -34.45
N TYR A 586 -1.61 17.36 -35.03
CA TYR A 586 -2.79 17.94 -35.64
C TYR A 586 -2.74 17.94 -37.17
N ALA A 587 -1.68 17.34 -37.74
CA ALA A 587 -1.51 17.22 -39.18
C ALA A 587 -2.66 16.40 -39.79
N GLY A 588 -3.36 16.98 -40.77
CA GLY A 588 -4.50 16.36 -41.43
C GLY A 588 -5.87 16.68 -40.82
N LEU A 589 -5.91 17.38 -39.68
CA LEU A 589 -7.15 17.96 -39.17
C LEU A 589 -7.48 19.25 -39.93
N VAL A 590 -8.78 19.52 -40.08
CA VAL A 590 -9.29 20.71 -40.78
C VAL A 590 -10.39 21.38 -39.96
N THR A 591 -10.52 22.70 -40.07
CA THR A 591 -11.63 23.48 -39.50
C THR A 591 -12.49 24.09 -40.60
N LEU A 592 -13.74 24.41 -40.27
CA LEU A 592 -14.63 25.12 -41.19
C LEU A 592 -14.08 26.53 -41.43
N ALA A 593 -14.01 26.94 -42.70
CA ALA A 593 -13.61 28.29 -43.05
C ALA A 593 -14.59 29.33 -42.43
N PRO A 594 -14.10 30.48 -41.94
CA PRO A 594 -14.97 31.57 -41.46
C PRO A 594 -15.95 32.02 -42.55
N PRO A 595 -17.20 32.40 -42.20
CA PRO A 595 -18.17 32.90 -43.18
C PRO A 595 -17.61 34.10 -43.96
N GLY A 596 -17.62 34.01 -45.30
CA GLY A 596 -17.15 35.09 -46.19
C GLY A 596 -15.74 34.92 -46.76
N ALA A 597 -14.99 33.89 -46.36
CA ALA A 597 -13.76 33.50 -47.06
C ALA A 597 -14.14 32.75 -48.35
N GLY A 598 -14.14 33.42 -49.50
CA GLY A 598 -14.53 32.87 -50.81
C GLY A 598 -13.57 31.79 -51.35
N GLY A 599 -13.56 30.62 -50.73
CA GLY A 599 -12.70 29.47 -51.05
C GLY A 599 -13.16 28.17 -50.37
N THR A 600 -12.27 27.18 -50.32
CA THR A 600 -12.49 25.82 -49.79
C THR A 600 -13.18 25.83 -48.42
N GLN A 601 -14.26 25.05 -48.27
CA GLN A 601 -15.09 24.99 -47.05
C GLN A 601 -14.30 24.60 -45.79
N PHE A 602 -13.16 23.92 -45.96
CA PHE A 602 -12.30 23.45 -44.90
C PHE A 602 -10.88 23.98 -45.09
N ILE A 603 -10.29 24.48 -44.01
CA ILE A 603 -8.89 24.92 -43.95
C ILE A 603 -8.11 24.02 -43.00
N PRO A 604 -6.80 23.79 -43.20
CA PRO A 604 -5.98 23.04 -42.25
C PRO A 604 -6.10 23.62 -40.85
N PHE A 605 -6.31 22.76 -39.84
CA PHE A 605 -6.28 23.19 -38.46
C PHE A 605 -4.83 23.50 -38.08
N VAL A 606 -4.57 24.76 -37.77
CA VAL A 606 -3.30 25.22 -37.20
C VAL A 606 -3.57 25.46 -35.73
N PRO A 607 -2.95 24.70 -34.81
CA PRO A 607 -3.15 24.93 -33.39
C PRO A 607 -2.66 26.34 -33.02
N SER A 608 -3.29 26.94 -32.00
CA SER A 608 -2.95 28.26 -31.52
C SER A 608 -1.49 28.34 -31.06
N SER A 609 -0.92 29.56 -31.10
CA SER A 609 0.35 29.85 -30.44
C SER A 609 0.25 29.50 -28.94
N ARG A 610 1.41 29.32 -28.29
CA ARG A 610 1.51 29.00 -26.86
C ARG A 610 0.49 29.79 -26.04
N ILE A 611 -0.33 29.07 -25.27
CA ILE A 611 -1.35 29.64 -24.40
C ILE A 611 -0.79 29.68 -22.98
N THR A 612 -1.05 30.76 -22.23
CA THR A 612 -0.67 30.89 -20.83
C THR A 612 -1.92 31.05 -19.97
N THR A 613 -2.05 30.25 -18.92
CA THR A 613 -3.16 30.29 -17.95
C THR A 613 -2.66 30.68 -16.57
N PHE A 614 -3.51 31.38 -15.82
CA PHE A 614 -3.25 31.70 -14.42
C PHE A 614 -4.53 31.52 -13.62
N VAL A 615 -4.46 30.64 -12.61
CA VAL A 615 -5.60 30.28 -11.76
C VAL A 615 -5.17 30.32 -10.30
N VAL A 616 -6.03 30.87 -9.45
CA VAL A 616 -5.86 30.87 -8.00
C VAL A 616 -7.07 30.22 -7.36
N GLY A 617 -6.83 29.14 -6.63
CA GLY A 617 -7.82 28.51 -5.75
C GLY A 617 -7.60 28.91 -4.30
N ALA A 618 -8.68 29.21 -3.58
CA ALA A 618 -8.70 29.40 -2.14
C ALA A 618 -9.73 28.45 -1.51
N ARG A 619 -9.38 27.78 -0.41
CA ARG A 619 -10.33 26.93 0.33
C ARG A 619 -10.13 27.07 1.84
N VAL A 620 -11.22 27.24 2.57
CA VAL A 620 -11.26 27.19 4.03
C VAL A 620 -12.03 25.95 4.45
N ASN A 621 -11.49 25.16 5.37
CA ASN A 621 -12.18 24.02 5.97
C ASN A 621 -12.33 24.22 7.48
N THR A 622 -13.49 23.82 8.00
CA THR A 622 -13.72 23.71 9.44
C THR A 622 -13.07 22.44 10.00
N PRO A 623 -12.92 22.32 11.33
CA PRO A 623 -12.70 21.05 12.00
C PRO A 623 -13.88 20.10 11.77
N ILE A 624 -13.67 18.81 12.03
CA ILE A 624 -14.74 17.80 12.07
C ILE A 624 -15.38 17.85 13.45
N PHE A 625 -16.58 18.44 13.55
CA PHE A 625 -17.38 18.39 14.77
C PHE A 625 -18.22 17.12 14.79
N GLN A 626 -18.75 16.76 15.96
CA GLN A 626 -19.60 15.57 16.11
C GLN A 626 -20.82 15.53 15.18
N THR A 627 -21.34 16.69 14.79
CA THR A 627 -22.59 16.80 14.03
C THR A 627 -22.43 17.44 12.66
N PHE A 628 -21.31 18.09 12.38
CA PHE A 628 -21.07 18.73 11.09
C PHE A 628 -19.59 19.00 10.84
N ASP A 629 -19.25 19.13 9.57
CA ASP A 629 -18.06 19.77 9.06
C ASP A 629 -18.46 20.62 7.85
N GLY A 630 -17.56 21.49 7.38
CA GLY A 630 -17.84 22.35 6.24
C GLY A 630 -16.59 22.81 5.53
N ASN A 631 -16.73 23.12 4.25
CA ASN A 631 -15.71 23.78 3.47
C ASN A 631 -16.32 24.86 2.57
N ILE A 632 -15.55 25.92 2.31
CA ILE A 632 -15.90 26.97 1.36
C ILE A 632 -14.70 27.15 0.43
N GLY A 633 -14.94 27.12 -0.88
CA GLY A 633 -13.92 27.28 -1.91
C GLY A 633 -14.26 28.42 -2.88
N LEU A 634 -13.23 29.12 -3.34
CA LEU A 634 -13.28 30.10 -4.43
C LEU A 634 -12.17 29.77 -5.43
N THR A 635 -12.48 29.79 -6.71
CA THR A 635 -11.47 29.69 -7.78
C THR A 635 -11.65 30.88 -8.72
N ALA A 636 -10.55 31.54 -9.07
CA ALA A 636 -10.55 32.68 -9.99
C ALA A 636 -9.33 32.58 -10.92
N GLY A 637 -9.51 32.83 -12.21
CA GLY A 637 -8.42 32.73 -13.18
C GLY A 637 -8.87 32.81 -14.62
N ASN A 638 -7.90 32.68 -15.52
CA ASN A 638 -8.10 32.43 -16.94
C ASN A 638 -7.61 31.01 -17.22
N ASP A 639 -8.50 30.15 -17.71
CA ASP A 639 -8.25 28.74 -18.03
C ASP A 639 -8.38 28.55 -19.54
N VAL A 640 -7.76 27.52 -20.11
CA VAL A 640 -7.96 27.18 -21.53
C VAL A 640 -9.29 26.50 -21.79
N ASP A 641 -9.87 25.90 -20.75
CA ASP A 641 -11.12 25.13 -20.83
C ASP A 641 -12.39 25.98 -20.58
N PHE A 642 -12.25 27.23 -20.12
CA PHE A 642 -13.35 28.16 -19.76
C PHE A 642 -13.12 29.56 -20.33
#